data_AF-A0A4S2FB39-F1
#
_entry.id   AF-A0A4S2FB39-F1
#
_cell.length_a   1.000
_cell.length_b   1.000
_cell.length_c   1.000
_cell.angle_alpha   90.00
_cell.angle_beta   90.00
_cell.angle_gamma   90.00
#
_symmetry.space_group_name_H-M   'P 1'
#
loop_
_entity.id
_entity.type
_entity.pdbx_description
1 polymer ?
#
loop_
_entity_poly.entity_id
_entity_poly.type
_entity_poly.pdbx_seq_one_letter_code
_entity_poly.pdbx_strand_id
1 'polypeptide(L)'
;MIIKSLVDLYDEMAKKGTVPKENWAYWEVSGVLDLDEEGNLLSLIPVAESDKGKLIKKSMLVPQAFLKRTSGILPNFLCDNLSYFLGIEYKKDSLKATVKKFEAARKLHHQVLDGVPSKIAQAILKYFDTFQTDIDHPSNLITAHLKILATGNLVFRLDGEYAQDDVLVQNAWKSYMNQTLEGETRRCIITGKEDYIPEIHLGIKLPGAKPGAALISFNDESYTSYGLDRNGNSAVGEEAAFKYVTTLNYLLSNRESHTGIGDVQFIYWAKSADKQYQDIFGSFLTKSEKSDEIIHNVFKRLSRGQMIDANINANEPFFILGLTPNAARISARFFLENSFGSILSNLQKHNERMKMAKPAYVDFDFIHFYRLVQETVDKKSKDKAPKSALVGDLLVSVLNNAPYPETLFSSIMQRIQAERGNVSWERASIIKAFLLKNRNYKVENLTETLNEKSSSVPYNLGRLFGALEKLQQDSTEGELNTTIKEQYFNSAAASPAQVFPNLIVSSSNHLRKLRSKNFGAYVNADKLIGNIISSLNDEFFPRTMNPDEQGEFVIGYYQQRQKFFEKKNGNEEAAEIPEVFLNEHSLNESYNLGRLFSVLEKLQQDSEDDFLDSTVVERSSSPKKSNRLVGTTIKDQFFKSASVSPSRVFPNLLMLSSNHLRKLRIKNTGLYIVDDKRIGEIINLLNGTFPQMMNFEQQGSFVIGYYQQRRKLFAKKAENEDKASLLARLNESAISKPYVLGRLFSILEVVQQDSADEELNTTIKDRYFSAAAMSPGKVYSQLLMLSKYHLRKLNRKNYGASIYWSELIEQLTKRLAGFYPKIMNTTEQGEFMIGYYQQRQKIFEKKKDSEIEGGTEE
;
A
#
# COMPACT_ATOMS: atom_id res chain seq x y z
N MET A 1 33.82 11.69 12.62
CA MET A 1 32.48 12.19 13.01
C MET A 1 31.83 11.32 14.08
N ILE A 2 31.43 10.07 13.81
CA ILE A 2 30.78 9.16 14.79
C ILE A 2 31.50 9.11 16.15
N ILE A 3 32.81 8.80 16.13
CA ILE A 3 33.61 8.66 17.36
C ILE A 3 33.64 9.98 18.13
N LYS A 4 33.86 11.10 17.43
CA LYS A 4 33.86 12.44 18.04
C LYS A 4 32.53 12.76 18.72
N SER A 5 31.39 12.47 18.08
CA SER A 5 30.07 12.70 18.68
C SER A 5 29.79 11.82 19.92
N LEU A 6 30.34 10.61 19.97
CA LEU A 6 30.22 9.72 21.14
C LEU A 6 31.15 10.16 22.29
N VAL A 7 32.34 10.68 21.96
CA VAL A 7 33.28 11.29 22.93
C VAL A 7 32.66 12.57 23.52
N ASP A 8 32.06 13.42 22.70
CA ASP A 8 31.40 14.64 23.17
C ASP A 8 30.20 14.31 24.06
N LEU A 9 29.42 13.29 23.70
CA LEU A 9 28.35 12.79 24.54
C LEU A 9 28.89 12.24 25.86
N TYR A 10 30.00 11.50 25.86
CA TYR A 10 30.63 11.02 27.10
C TYR A 10 30.93 12.19 28.04
N ASP A 11 31.53 13.27 27.53
CA ASP A 11 31.93 14.40 28.36
C ASP A 11 30.72 15.10 29.00
N GLU A 12 29.60 15.21 28.28
CA GLU A 12 28.33 15.73 28.84
C GLU A 12 27.70 14.77 29.86
N MET A 13 27.73 13.47 29.60
CA MET A 13 27.23 12.46 30.53
C MET A 13 28.07 12.38 31.81
N ALA A 14 29.39 12.52 31.70
CA ALA A 14 30.33 12.49 32.81
C ALA A 14 30.12 13.68 33.76
N LYS A 15 29.84 14.88 33.22
CA LYS A 15 29.44 16.06 34.02
C LYS A 15 28.18 15.81 34.85
N LYS A 16 27.25 15.00 34.32
CA LYS A 16 26.00 14.60 35.00
C LYS A 16 26.15 13.35 35.89
N GLY A 17 27.32 12.71 35.91
CA GLY A 17 27.57 11.48 36.66
C GLY A 17 26.81 10.25 36.16
N THR A 18 26.38 10.23 34.89
CA THR A 18 25.55 9.14 34.34
C THR A 18 26.35 8.01 33.67
N VAL A 19 27.66 8.21 33.48
CA VAL A 19 28.61 7.22 32.94
C VAL A 19 29.79 7.07 33.89
N PRO A 20 30.44 5.90 33.92
CA PRO A 20 31.63 5.69 34.74
C PRO A 20 32.80 6.56 34.28
N LYS A 21 33.67 6.94 35.21
CA LYS A 21 34.93 7.64 34.94
C LYS A 21 35.92 6.73 34.22
N GLU A 22 36.94 7.31 33.61
CA GLU A 22 38.04 6.59 32.95
C GLU A 22 38.64 5.49 33.84
N ASN A 23 38.87 4.30 33.25
CA ASN A 23 39.32 3.08 33.92
C ASN A 23 38.30 2.41 34.87
N TRP A 24 37.03 2.86 34.87
CA TRP A 24 35.92 2.26 35.61
C TRP A 24 34.82 1.77 34.67
N ALA A 25 34.05 0.78 35.11
CA ALA A 25 32.90 0.27 34.39
C ALA A 25 31.82 -0.26 35.35
N TYR A 26 30.56 -0.22 34.91
CA TYR A 26 29.50 -0.98 35.58
C TYR A 26 29.59 -2.46 35.16
N TRP A 27 29.65 -3.34 36.15
CA TRP A 27 29.75 -4.79 35.94
C TRP A 27 28.84 -5.60 36.87
N GLU A 28 28.50 -6.81 36.42
CA GLU A 28 27.64 -7.73 37.15
C GLU A 28 28.42 -8.44 38.27
N VAL A 29 28.00 -8.21 39.50
CA VAL A 29 28.55 -8.77 40.73
C VAL A 29 27.56 -9.76 41.33
N SER A 30 28.04 -10.96 41.66
CA SER A 30 27.26 -12.03 42.30
C SER A 30 27.43 -12.07 43.81
N GLY A 31 28.51 -11.50 44.36
CA GLY A 31 28.70 -11.46 45.81
C GLY A 31 29.76 -10.47 46.31
N VAL A 32 29.88 -10.41 47.63
CA VAL A 32 30.76 -9.50 48.37
C VAL A 32 31.61 -10.31 49.35
N LEU A 33 32.92 -10.06 49.36
CA LEU A 33 33.85 -10.50 50.41
C LEU A 33 33.86 -9.42 51.49
N ASP A 34 33.29 -9.76 52.65
CA ASP A 34 33.26 -8.87 53.81
C ASP A 34 34.46 -9.18 54.71
N LEU A 35 35.32 -8.19 54.93
CA LEU A 35 36.57 -8.32 55.68
C LEU A 35 36.51 -7.54 57.00
N ASP A 36 37.37 -7.92 57.96
CA ASP A 36 37.74 -7.07 59.12
C ASP A 36 39.04 -6.28 58.86
N GLU A 37 39.46 -5.43 59.82
CA GLU A 37 40.68 -4.62 59.70
C GLU A 37 41.98 -5.46 59.64
N GLU A 38 41.92 -6.71 60.09
CA GLU A 38 42.99 -7.70 60.05
C GLU A 38 43.03 -8.48 58.72
N GLY A 39 42.04 -8.30 57.84
CA GLY A 39 41.95 -8.99 56.56
C GLY A 39 41.35 -10.39 56.64
N ASN A 40 40.74 -10.78 57.77
CA ASN A 40 40.02 -12.03 57.88
C ASN A 40 38.67 -11.94 57.16
N LEU A 41 38.28 -13.03 56.50
CA LEU A 41 36.99 -13.13 55.83
C LEU A 41 35.86 -13.37 56.86
N LEU A 42 35.03 -12.35 57.10
CA LEU A 42 33.89 -12.42 58.00
C LEU A 42 32.71 -13.15 57.34
N SER A 43 32.40 -12.80 56.09
CA SER A 43 31.30 -13.42 55.35
C SER A 43 31.43 -13.30 53.84
N LEU A 44 30.73 -14.18 53.12
CA LEU A 44 30.56 -14.13 51.67
C LEU A 44 29.08 -13.89 51.35
N ILE A 45 28.75 -12.67 51.00
CA ILE A 45 27.35 -12.23 50.89
C ILE A 45 26.93 -12.29 49.43
N PRO A 46 25.98 -13.17 49.04
CA PRO A 46 25.41 -13.13 47.70
C PRO A 46 24.59 -11.85 47.53
N VAL A 47 24.81 -11.14 46.42
CA VAL A 47 24.04 -9.93 46.07
C VAL A 47 23.19 -10.13 44.82
N ALA A 48 23.17 -11.35 44.28
CA ALA A 48 22.31 -11.72 43.18
C ALA A 48 20.92 -12.12 43.68
N GLU A 49 19.88 -11.54 43.08
CA GLU A 49 18.48 -11.79 43.41
C GLU A 49 17.85 -12.77 42.42
N SER A 50 16.84 -13.53 42.85
CA SER A 50 16.09 -14.42 41.95
C SER A 50 14.83 -13.71 41.45
N ASP A 51 14.73 -13.46 40.14
CA ASP A 51 13.51 -12.99 39.49
C ASP A 51 13.06 -14.01 38.44
N LYS A 52 11.81 -14.49 38.57
CA LYS A 52 11.20 -15.49 37.66
C LYS A 52 12.10 -16.69 37.35
N GLY A 53 12.85 -17.16 38.36
CA GLY A 53 13.76 -18.31 38.24
C GLY A 53 15.11 -18.02 37.56
N LYS A 54 15.41 -16.77 37.23
CA LYS A 54 16.74 -16.33 36.78
C LYS A 54 17.45 -15.56 37.88
N LEU A 55 18.73 -15.87 38.11
CA LEU A 55 19.59 -15.05 38.95
C LEU A 55 19.94 -13.74 38.23
N ILE A 56 19.54 -12.63 38.83
CA ILE A 56 19.91 -11.27 38.44
C ILE A 56 21.05 -10.82 39.35
N LYS A 57 22.21 -10.59 38.74
CA LYS A 57 23.39 -10.07 39.45
C LYS A 57 23.25 -8.56 39.67
N LYS A 58 23.89 -8.05 40.72
CA LYS A 58 23.87 -6.61 41.03
C LYS A 58 24.90 -5.89 40.17
N SER A 59 24.47 -4.85 39.45
CA SER A 59 25.39 -3.99 38.70
C SER A 59 26.11 -3.03 39.65
N MET A 60 27.43 -3.07 39.71
CA MET A 60 28.26 -2.20 40.56
C MET A 60 29.34 -1.50 39.74
N LEU A 61 29.75 -0.30 40.18
CA LEU A 61 30.90 0.40 39.61
C LEU A 61 32.19 -0.28 40.08
N VAL A 62 33.03 -0.70 39.15
CA VAL A 62 34.26 -1.45 39.45
C VAL A 62 35.40 -1.05 38.51
N PRO A 63 36.67 -1.33 38.86
CA PRO A 63 37.79 -1.15 37.96
C PRO A 63 37.61 -1.96 36.66
N GLN A 64 37.90 -1.34 35.50
CA GLN A 64 37.57 -1.94 34.21
C GLN A 64 38.60 -2.97 33.70
N ALA A 65 39.83 -2.94 34.20
CA ALA A 65 40.92 -3.74 33.63
C ALA A 65 40.53 -5.23 33.50
N PHE A 66 40.61 -5.73 32.27
CA PHE A 66 40.43 -7.14 31.89
C PHE A 66 39.13 -7.83 32.35
N LEU A 67 38.03 -7.07 32.56
CA LEU A 67 36.70 -7.60 32.92
C LEU A 67 36.18 -8.71 31.96
N LYS A 68 36.71 -8.79 30.73
CA LYS A 68 36.57 -9.95 29.83
C LYS A 68 37.96 -10.43 29.38
N ARG A 69 38.34 -11.62 29.85
CA ARG A 69 39.59 -12.30 29.50
C ARG A 69 39.40 -13.13 28.23
N THR A 70 40.37 -13.08 27.32
CA THR A 70 40.40 -13.89 26.10
C THR A 70 41.27 -15.14 26.26
N SER A 71 42.42 -15.04 26.94
CA SER A 71 43.27 -16.17 27.34
C SER A 71 44.27 -15.75 28.43
N GLY A 72 44.86 -16.71 29.15
CA GLY A 72 45.90 -16.44 30.16
C GLY A 72 45.39 -16.23 31.60
N ILE A 73 46.35 -16.08 32.53
CA ILE A 73 46.10 -15.75 33.94
C ILE A 73 46.25 -14.24 34.10
N LEU A 74 45.12 -13.53 33.96
CA LEU A 74 45.06 -12.07 33.99
C LEU A 74 44.09 -11.65 35.11
N PRO A 75 44.58 -11.30 36.31
CA PRO A 75 43.72 -10.90 37.44
C PRO A 75 43.04 -9.56 37.18
N ASN A 76 41.84 -9.38 37.74
CA ASN A 76 41.16 -8.09 37.78
C ASN A 76 41.32 -7.46 39.17
N PHE A 77 41.45 -6.14 39.21
CA PHE A 77 41.56 -5.40 40.46
C PHE A 77 40.16 -5.17 41.07
N LEU A 78 39.97 -5.52 42.35
CA LEU A 78 38.75 -5.35 43.15
C LEU A 78 37.45 -5.99 42.65
N CYS A 79 37.39 -6.53 41.42
CA CYS A 79 36.22 -7.22 40.90
C CYS A 79 36.59 -8.48 40.09
N ASP A 80 36.55 -9.65 40.74
CA ASP A 80 36.94 -10.90 40.11
C ASP A 80 36.16 -12.12 40.59
N ASN A 81 36.25 -13.23 39.86
CA ASN A 81 35.58 -14.47 40.22
C ASN A 81 36.31 -15.23 41.34
N LEU A 82 35.65 -16.26 41.86
CA LEU A 82 36.15 -17.15 42.92
C LEU A 82 37.58 -17.68 42.67
N SER A 83 37.98 -17.88 41.42
CA SER A 83 39.29 -18.47 41.12
C SER A 83 40.45 -17.52 41.42
N TYR A 84 40.20 -16.22 41.35
CA TYR A 84 41.19 -15.19 41.63
C TYR A 84 41.09 -14.69 43.07
N PHE A 85 39.88 -14.58 43.63
CA PHE A 85 39.71 -14.05 45.00
C PHE A 85 39.71 -15.11 46.08
N LEU A 86 39.29 -16.35 45.81
CA LEU A 86 39.30 -17.45 46.77
C LEU A 86 40.20 -18.61 46.37
N GLY A 87 40.90 -18.54 45.24
CA GLY A 87 41.76 -19.63 44.77
C GLY A 87 41.02 -20.92 44.43
N ILE A 88 39.71 -20.86 44.12
CA ILE A 88 38.87 -22.02 43.80
C ILE A 88 38.08 -21.88 42.50
N GLU A 89 37.83 -23.00 41.83
CA GLU A 89 36.86 -23.10 40.75
C GLU A 89 35.76 -24.09 41.14
N TYR A 90 34.50 -23.69 40.95
CA TYR A 90 33.33 -24.51 41.25
C TYR A 90 32.59 -24.89 39.97
N LYS A 91 32.60 -26.18 39.62
CA LYS A 91 31.93 -26.73 38.42
C LYS A 91 31.37 -28.11 38.72
N LYS A 92 30.14 -28.37 38.28
CA LYS A 92 29.45 -29.67 38.44
C LYS A 92 29.52 -30.22 39.87
N ASP A 93 29.22 -29.36 40.85
CA ASP A 93 29.26 -29.67 42.28
C ASP A 93 30.65 -30.13 42.80
N SER A 94 31.74 -29.80 42.09
CA SER A 94 33.13 -30.08 42.50
C SER A 94 33.95 -28.80 42.63
N LEU A 95 34.91 -28.81 43.58
CA LEU A 95 35.87 -27.73 43.81
C LEU A 95 37.25 -28.11 43.27
N LYS A 96 37.96 -27.13 42.72
CA LYS A 96 39.34 -27.28 42.24
C LYS A 96 40.20 -26.10 42.64
N ALA A 97 41.43 -26.37 43.08
CA ALA A 97 42.41 -25.33 43.42
C ALA A 97 42.88 -24.56 42.19
N THR A 98 42.95 -23.24 42.33
CA THR A 98 43.50 -22.32 41.34
C THR A 98 44.53 -21.37 41.96
N VAL A 99 45.47 -21.92 42.72
CA VAL A 99 46.52 -21.18 43.46
C VAL A 99 47.22 -20.14 42.59
N LYS A 100 47.63 -20.50 41.37
CA LYS A 100 48.31 -19.55 40.45
C LYS A 100 47.46 -18.32 40.09
N LYS A 101 46.14 -18.45 40.04
CA LYS A 101 45.22 -17.33 39.77
C LYS A 101 45.08 -16.44 41.00
N PHE A 102 44.99 -17.02 42.19
CA PHE A 102 44.99 -16.29 43.46
C PHE A 102 46.29 -15.50 43.66
N GLU A 103 47.45 -16.14 43.45
CA GLU A 103 48.75 -15.45 43.53
C GLU A 103 48.89 -14.31 42.51
N ALA A 104 48.33 -14.48 41.29
CA ALA A 104 48.30 -13.39 40.33
C ALA A 104 47.44 -12.22 40.83
N ALA A 105 46.27 -12.48 41.40
CA ALA A 105 45.42 -11.46 41.99
C ALA A 105 46.11 -10.76 43.15
N ARG A 106 46.72 -11.52 44.07
CA ARG A 106 47.55 -11.00 45.16
C ARG A 106 48.61 -10.03 44.63
N LYS A 107 49.41 -10.48 43.66
CA LYS A 107 50.48 -9.65 43.06
C LYS A 107 49.93 -8.34 42.50
N LEU A 108 48.80 -8.37 41.78
CA LEU A 108 48.18 -7.15 41.25
C LEU A 108 47.71 -6.22 42.37
N HIS A 109 47.07 -6.75 43.42
CA HIS A 109 46.57 -5.92 44.51
C HIS A 109 47.74 -5.26 45.28
N HIS A 110 48.85 -5.97 45.51
CA HIS A 110 50.08 -5.35 46.08
C HIS A 110 50.65 -4.26 45.18
N GLN A 111 50.77 -4.50 43.87
CA GLN A 111 51.25 -3.49 42.93
C GLN A 111 50.44 -2.20 42.94
N VAL A 112 49.14 -2.27 43.22
CA VAL A 112 48.24 -1.10 43.25
C VAL A 112 48.15 -0.49 44.65
N LEU A 113 48.07 -1.30 45.71
CA LEU A 113 47.68 -0.86 47.05
C LEU A 113 48.86 -0.71 48.03
N ASP A 114 50.05 -1.23 47.72
CA ASP A 114 51.21 -1.07 48.60
C ASP A 114 51.51 0.42 48.83
N GLY A 115 51.60 0.81 50.11
CA GLY A 115 51.84 2.20 50.52
C GLY A 115 50.61 3.11 50.48
N VAL A 116 49.42 2.62 50.13
CA VAL A 116 48.18 3.40 50.18
C VAL A 116 47.68 3.50 51.63
N PRO A 117 47.53 4.69 52.22
CA PRO A 117 47.12 4.86 53.62
C PRO A 117 45.60 4.77 53.80
N SER A 118 45.00 3.64 53.37
CA SER A 118 43.57 3.33 53.53
C SER A 118 43.38 2.04 54.31
N LYS A 119 42.41 2.01 55.24
CA LYS A 119 42.08 0.83 56.04
C LYS A 119 41.64 -0.34 55.16
N ILE A 120 40.76 -0.09 54.18
CA ILE A 120 40.27 -1.15 53.28
C ILE A 120 41.38 -1.66 52.36
N ALA A 121 42.31 -0.79 51.94
CA ALA A 121 43.49 -1.21 51.19
C ALA A 121 44.35 -2.19 52.01
N GLN A 122 44.64 -1.84 53.27
CA GLN A 122 45.44 -2.68 54.17
C GLN A 122 44.74 -4.01 54.49
N ALA A 123 43.42 -4.00 54.73
CA ALA A 123 42.63 -5.21 54.94
C ALA A 123 42.68 -6.16 53.74
N ILE A 124 42.56 -5.63 52.51
CA ILE A 124 42.65 -6.43 51.27
C ILE A 124 44.06 -7.03 51.09
N LEU A 125 45.12 -6.27 51.38
CA LEU A 125 46.49 -6.78 51.30
C LEU A 125 46.72 -7.91 52.32
N LYS A 126 46.33 -7.70 53.58
CA LYS A 126 46.40 -8.74 54.63
C LYS A 126 45.57 -9.97 54.27
N TYR A 127 44.39 -9.78 53.68
CA TYR A 127 43.57 -10.86 53.17
C TYR A 127 44.34 -11.70 52.15
N PHE A 128 44.93 -11.09 51.13
CA PHE A 128 45.70 -11.86 50.15
C PHE A 128 46.97 -12.51 50.74
N ASP A 129 47.60 -11.90 51.74
CA ASP A 129 48.80 -12.43 52.40
C ASP A 129 48.52 -13.60 53.36
N THR A 130 47.33 -13.64 53.97
CA THR A 130 47.02 -14.60 55.06
C THR A 130 45.99 -15.64 54.67
N PHE A 131 45.11 -15.34 53.72
CA PHE A 131 44.04 -16.25 53.32
C PHE A 131 44.61 -17.51 52.64
N GLN A 132 44.26 -18.67 53.19
CA GLN A 132 44.58 -19.97 52.61
C GLN A 132 43.30 -20.73 52.30
N THR A 133 43.27 -21.33 51.12
CA THR A 133 42.16 -22.16 50.68
C THR A 133 42.38 -23.62 51.09
N ASP A 134 41.52 -24.16 51.94
CA ASP A 134 41.39 -25.60 52.14
C ASP A 134 40.22 -26.13 51.30
N ILE A 135 40.53 -26.96 50.30
CA ILE A 135 39.53 -27.53 49.38
C ILE A 135 39.06 -28.90 49.87
N ASP A 136 39.87 -29.57 50.69
CA ASP A 136 39.50 -30.84 51.29
C ASP A 136 38.51 -30.60 52.45
N HIS A 137 38.61 -29.45 53.12
CA HIS A 137 37.70 -29.01 54.19
C HIS A 137 37.25 -27.53 54.00
N PRO A 138 36.44 -27.21 52.98
CA PRO A 138 36.04 -25.85 52.70
C PRO A 138 35.14 -25.29 53.81
N SER A 139 35.42 -24.07 54.27
CA SER A 139 34.68 -23.45 55.37
C SER A 139 33.18 -23.28 55.04
N ASN A 140 32.33 -23.33 56.07
CA ASN A 140 30.88 -23.12 55.92
C ASN A 140 30.55 -21.73 55.33
N LEU A 141 31.40 -20.74 55.56
CA LEU A 141 31.26 -19.40 54.98
C LEU A 141 31.34 -19.43 53.44
N ILE A 142 32.16 -20.33 52.88
CA ILE A 142 32.33 -20.50 51.43
C ILE A 142 31.24 -21.40 50.84
N THR A 143 30.90 -22.52 51.53
CA THR A 143 29.96 -23.53 51.01
C THR A 143 28.49 -23.10 51.00
N ALA A 144 28.06 -22.22 51.92
CA ALA A 144 26.65 -21.81 52.02
C ALA A 144 26.09 -21.15 50.75
N HIS A 145 26.90 -20.39 50.01
CA HIS A 145 26.46 -19.60 48.85
C HIS A 145 27.23 -19.89 47.56
N LEU A 146 28.08 -20.93 47.55
CA LEU A 146 29.01 -21.27 46.47
C LEU A 146 28.34 -21.36 45.09
N LYS A 147 27.14 -21.95 45.00
CA LYS A 147 26.37 -22.06 43.74
C LYS A 147 26.02 -20.70 43.11
N ILE A 148 25.68 -19.72 43.95
CA ILE A 148 25.31 -18.36 43.51
C ILE A 148 26.57 -17.58 43.17
N LEU A 149 27.57 -17.61 44.06
CA LEU A 149 28.81 -16.85 43.93
C LEU A 149 29.64 -17.28 42.70
N ALA A 150 29.58 -18.57 42.33
CA ALA A 150 30.28 -19.09 41.16
C ALA A 150 29.72 -18.60 39.82
N THR A 151 28.56 -17.93 39.82
CA THR A 151 27.94 -17.43 38.58
C THR A 151 28.54 -16.11 38.09
N GLY A 152 29.32 -15.38 38.90
CA GLY A 152 29.80 -14.04 38.56
C GLY A 152 31.06 -13.60 39.31
N ASN A 153 31.24 -12.28 39.40
CA ASN A 153 32.37 -11.65 40.06
C ASN A 153 32.01 -11.23 41.50
N LEU A 154 33.04 -11.02 42.29
CA LEU A 154 32.99 -10.64 43.69
C LEU A 154 33.70 -9.31 43.89
N VAL A 155 33.30 -8.56 44.90
CA VAL A 155 33.93 -7.29 45.31
C VAL A 155 34.27 -7.30 46.80
N PHE A 156 35.14 -6.41 47.25
CA PHE A 156 35.54 -6.30 48.66
C PHE A 156 34.74 -5.24 49.42
N ARG A 157 34.49 -5.50 50.70
CA ARG A 157 33.84 -4.57 51.63
C ARG A 157 34.51 -4.65 53.01
N LEU A 158 34.65 -3.51 53.68
CA LEU A 158 35.12 -3.37 55.07
C LEU A 158 34.15 -2.42 55.78
N ASP A 159 33.66 -2.78 56.97
CA ASP A 159 32.75 -1.96 57.78
C ASP A 159 31.54 -1.39 57.03
N GLY A 160 31.03 -2.13 56.03
CA GLY A 160 29.90 -1.72 55.20
C GLY A 160 30.25 -0.85 53.99
N GLU A 161 31.49 -0.39 53.87
CA GLU A 161 31.99 0.41 52.73
C GLU A 161 32.68 -0.47 51.69
N TYR A 162 32.39 -0.24 50.41
CA TYR A 162 33.01 -1.01 49.32
C TYR A 162 34.38 -0.44 48.93
N ALA A 163 35.32 -1.33 48.59
CA ALA A 163 36.69 -0.94 48.20
C ALA A 163 36.73 0.00 46.98
N GLN A 164 35.82 -0.18 46.03
CA GLN A 164 35.68 0.71 44.89
C GLN A 164 35.25 2.14 45.22
N ASP A 165 34.65 2.38 46.40
CA ASP A 165 34.13 3.69 46.80
C ASP A 165 35.19 4.51 47.56
N ASP A 166 36.28 3.88 48.03
CA ASP A 166 37.39 4.54 48.72
C ASP A 166 38.22 5.41 47.76
N VAL A 167 38.31 6.71 48.06
CA VAL A 167 38.98 7.70 47.21
C VAL A 167 40.49 7.44 47.06
N LEU A 168 41.16 6.95 48.09
CA LEU A 168 42.59 6.65 48.05
C LEU A 168 42.86 5.43 47.17
N VAL A 169 42.02 4.40 47.25
CA VAL A 169 42.04 3.24 46.36
C VAL A 169 41.77 3.65 44.91
N GLN A 170 40.79 4.55 44.67
CA GLN A 170 40.53 5.08 43.33
C GLN A 170 41.73 5.82 42.73
N ASN A 171 42.41 6.63 43.54
CA ASN A 171 43.61 7.36 43.13
C ASN A 171 44.80 6.43 42.85
N ALA A 172 44.97 5.41 43.69
CA ALA A 172 46.02 4.40 43.51
C ALA A 172 45.82 3.63 42.21
N TRP A 173 44.59 3.19 41.93
CA TRP A 173 44.24 2.53 40.68
C TRP A 173 44.51 3.42 39.46
N LYS A 174 44.13 4.70 39.53
CA LYS A 174 44.39 5.66 38.46
C LYS A 174 45.90 5.84 38.22
N SER A 175 46.71 5.92 39.28
CA SER A 175 48.17 6.04 39.15
C SER A 175 48.78 4.80 38.52
N TYR A 176 48.35 3.60 38.94
CA TYR A 176 48.81 2.34 38.37
C TYR A 176 48.50 2.23 36.88
N MET A 177 47.27 2.55 36.47
CA MET A 177 46.86 2.52 35.07
C MET A 177 47.67 3.50 34.21
N ASN A 178 47.95 4.70 34.72
CA ASN A 178 48.78 5.67 33.99
C ASN A 178 50.24 5.23 33.83
N GLN A 179 50.79 4.47 34.78
CA GLN A 179 52.16 3.97 34.74
C GLN A 179 52.33 2.72 33.84
N THR A 180 51.25 1.95 33.65
CA THR A 180 51.26 0.70 32.87
C THR A 180 50.98 0.89 31.38
N LEU A 181 50.71 2.12 30.93
CA LEU A 181 50.67 2.48 29.51
C LEU A 181 52.10 2.46 28.94
N GLU A 182 52.58 1.28 28.56
CA GLU A 182 53.87 1.09 27.88
C GLU A 182 53.69 1.18 26.35
N GLY A 183 54.26 2.20 25.71
CA GLY A 183 54.35 2.31 24.25
C GLY A 183 54.53 3.74 23.75
N GLU A 184 54.69 3.90 22.44
CA GLU A 184 54.82 5.22 21.81
C GLU A 184 53.50 6.01 21.93
N THR A 185 53.56 7.22 22.49
CA THR A 185 52.44 8.17 22.41
C THR A 185 52.40 8.80 21.04
N ARG A 186 51.19 9.05 20.54
CA ARG A 186 50.96 9.72 19.26
C ARG A 186 49.78 10.65 19.36
N ARG A 187 49.71 11.61 18.44
CA ARG A 187 48.56 12.50 18.33
C ARG A 187 47.29 11.74 17.99
N CYS A 188 46.35 11.70 18.93
CA CYS A 188 45.02 11.14 18.72
C CYS A 188 44.22 11.98 17.72
N ILE A 189 43.66 11.33 16.70
CA ILE A 189 42.88 11.99 15.64
C ILE A 189 41.54 12.57 16.13
N ILE A 190 41.04 12.09 17.27
CA ILE A 190 39.74 12.51 17.84
C ILE A 190 39.89 13.67 18.82
N THR A 191 40.83 13.58 19.75
CA THR A 191 41.06 14.60 20.79
C THR A 191 42.06 15.67 20.35
N GLY A 192 42.93 15.36 19.40
CA GLY A 192 44.01 16.22 18.94
C GLY A 192 45.22 16.31 19.88
N LYS A 193 45.20 15.59 21.02
CA LYS A 193 46.26 15.54 22.04
C LYS A 193 47.20 14.36 21.79
N GLU A 194 48.42 14.42 22.33
CA GLU A 194 49.30 13.25 22.44
C GLU A 194 48.70 12.26 23.44
N ASP A 195 48.56 11.00 23.04
CA ASP A 195 47.92 9.94 23.81
C ASP A 195 48.52 8.57 23.47
N TYR A 196 48.38 7.59 24.35
CA TYR A 196 48.75 6.21 24.08
C TYR A 196 47.74 5.60 23.09
N ILE A 197 48.22 4.86 22.09
CA ILE A 197 47.35 4.17 21.13
C ILE A 197 47.17 2.71 21.56
N PRO A 198 45.99 2.31 22.08
CA PRO A 198 45.75 0.93 22.45
C PRO A 198 45.86 -0.02 21.27
N GLU A 199 46.48 -1.18 21.48
CA GLU A 199 46.55 -2.24 20.47
C GLU A 199 45.17 -2.76 20.06
N ILE A 200 44.22 -2.79 21.01
CA ILE A 200 42.84 -3.22 20.82
C ILE A 200 41.88 -2.30 21.57
N HIS A 201 40.74 -1.99 20.98
CA HIS A 201 39.68 -1.27 21.67
C HIS A 201 38.75 -2.24 22.40
N LEU A 202 38.08 -1.74 23.43
CA LEU A 202 37.08 -2.51 24.17
C LEU A 202 35.89 -2.92 23.27
N GLY A 203 35.33 -4.09 23.58
CA GLY A 203 34.21 -4.66 22.83
C GLY A 203 32.88 -3.94 23.08
N ILE A 204 32.07 -3.84 22.03
CA ILE A 204 30.72 -3.30 22.06
C ILE A 204 29.71 -4.44 22.28
N LYS A 205 28.77 -4.24 23.21
CA LYS A 205 27.71 -5.18 23.58
C LYS A 205 26.51 -5.07 22.63
N LEU A 206 26.76 -5.17 21.32
CA LEU A 206 25.70 -5.09 20.31
C LEU A 206 24.87 -6.40 20.27
N PRO A 207 23.54 -6.35 20.35
CA PRO A 207 22.70 -7.53 20.16
C PRO A 207 23.01 -8.27 18.85
N GLY A 208 23.20 -9.59 18.92
CA GLY A 208 23.53 -10.44 17.78
C GLY A 208 25.01 -10.46 17.37
N ALA A 209 25.88 -9.60 17.94
CA ALA A 209 27.32 -9.64 17.71
C ALA A 209 28.02 -10.67 18.61
N LYS A 210 29.20 -11.16 18.19
CA LYS A 210 30.03 -12.00 19.06
C LYS A 210 30.55 -11.20 20.26
N PRO A 211 30.72 -11.83 21.45
CA PRO A 211 31.36 -11.18 22.58
C PRO A 211 32.74 -10.63 22.19
N GLY A 212 32.98 -9.35 22.50
CA GLY A 212 34.25 -8.70 22.15
C GLY A 212 34.27 -8.05 20.76
N ALA A 213 33.16 -8.06 20.02
CA ALA A 213 33.09 -7.37 18.74
C ALA A 213 33.42 -5.87 18.90
N ALA A 214 34.35 -5.37 18.09
CA ALA A 214 34.79 -3.99 18.14
C ALA A 214 34.25 -3.20 16.94
N LEU A 215 34.04 -1.90 17.15
CA LEU A 215 33.67 -0.96 16.10
C LEU A 215 34.87 -0.62 15.20
N ILE A 216 36.05 -0.52 15.80
CA ILE A 216 37.34 -0.28 15.14
C ILE A 216 38.28 -1.40 15.56
N SER A 217 38.71 -2.22 14.61
CA SER A 217 39.63 -3.33 14.86
C SER A 217 40.47 -3.63 13.63
N PHE A 218 41.78 -3.74 13.84
CA PHE A 218 42.75 -4.20 12.85
C PHE A 218 43.40 -5.46 13.43
N ASN A 219 42.99 -6.63 12.95
CA ASN A 219 43.31 -7.92 13.59
C ASN A 219 44.02 -8.93 12.68
N ASP A 220 44.57 -8.46 11.56
CA ASP A 220 45.21 -9.26 10.51
C ASP A 220 46.35 -8.45 9.89
N GLU A 221 47.44 -9.11 9.47
CA GLU A 221 48.61 -8.47 8.84
C GLU A 221 48.23 -7.66 7.60
N SER A 222 47.19 -8.11 6.89
CA SER A 222 46.65 -7.41 5.71
C SER A 222 46.12 -6.00 5.99
N TYR A 223 45.89 -5.64 7.26
CA TYR A 223 45.46 -4.29 7.65
C TYR A 223 46.58 -3.40 8.17
N THR A 224 47.81 -3.92 8.22
CA THR A 224 48.98 -3.14 8.64
C THR A 224 49.42 -2.19 7.52
N SER A 225 49.75 -0.95 7.88
CA SER A 225 50.18 0.07 6.93
C SER A 225 51.17 1.02 7.59
N TYR A 226 52.11 1.58 6.82
CA TYR A 226 53.13 2.52 7.32
C TYR A 226 53.92 2.01 8.55
N GLY A 227 54.14 0.68 8.65
CA GLY A 227 54.83 0.06 9.79
C GLY A 227 53.99 0.00 11.08
N LEU A 228 52.69 0.28 11.01
CA LEU A 228 51.78 0.27 12.15
C LEU A 228 51.03 -1.05 12.22
N ASP A 229 51.15 -1.72 13.36
CA ASP A 229 50.43 -2.95 13.64
C ASP A 229 49.14 -2.69 14.44
N ARG A 230 48.16 -3.58 14.28
CA ARG A 230 46.85 -3.55 14.93
C ARG A 230 46.22 -2.15 14.91
N ASN A 231 45.61 -1.73 16.02
CA ASN A 231 44.95 -0.43 16.12
C ASN A 231 45.91 0.77 16.12
N GLY A 232 47.23 0.57 15.97
CA GLY A 232 48.15 1.63 15.60
C GLY A 232 47.71 2.39 14.33
N ASN A 233 47.03 1.69 13.40
CA ASN A 233 46.42 2.28 12.21
C ASN A 233 45.18 3.14 12.47
N SER A 234 44.56 3.04 13.65
CA SER A 234 43.36 3.83 13.97
C SER A 234 43.69 5.27 14.37
N ALA A 235 44.89 5.51 14.92
CA ALA A 235 45.29 6.76 15.55
C ALA A 235 44.27 7.30 16.57
N VAL A 236 43.51 6.42 17.23
CA VAL A 236 42.59 6.76 18.31
C VAL A 236 43.29 6.47 19.64
N GLY A 237 43.51 7.51 20.43
CA GLY A 237 44.12 7.39 21.76
C GLY A 237 43.21 6.71 22.79
N GLU A 238 43.80 6.19 23.87
CA GLU A 238 43.14 5.47 24.96
C GLU A 238 41.98 6.29 25.56
N GLU A 239 42.17 7.61 25.78
CA GLU A 239 41.12 8.49 26.31
C GLU A 239 39.89 8.44 25.39
N ALA A 240 40.10 8.61 24.09
CA ALA A 240 39.02 8.61 23.11
C ALA A 240 38.38 7.22 22.97
N ALA A 241 39.20 6.17 22.97
CA ALA A 241 38.78 4.78 22.84
C ALA A 241 37.87 4.36 23.99
N PHE A 242 38.29 4.65 25.23
CA PHE A 242 37.49 4.43 26.43
C PHE A 242 36.14 5.15 26.33
N LYS A 243 36.16 6.46 26.04
CA LYS A 243 34.95 7.30 26.03
C LYS A 243 33.91 6.81 25.03
N TYR A 244 34.29 6.58 23.77
CA TYR A 244 33.30 6.20 22.75
C TYR A 244 32.72 4.80 23.02
N VAL A 245 33.54 3.85 23.50
CA VAL A 245 33.06 2.49 23.81
C VAL A 245 32.12 2.52 25.01
N THR A 246 32.47 3.26 26.06
CA THR A 246 31.65 3.42 27.26
C THR A 246 30.29 4.02 26.91
N THR A 247 30.28 5.13 26.15
CA THR A 247 29.04 5.78 25.71
C THR A 247 28.19 4.85 24.84
N LEU A 248 28.79 4.18 23.85
CA LEU A 248 28.04 3.31 22.96
C LEU A 248 27.42 2.12 23.71
N ASN A 249 28.16 1.52 24.64
CA ASN A 249 27.65 0.45 25.50
C ASN A 249 26.55 0.95 26.45
N TYR A 250 26.66 2.18 26.97
CA TYR A 250 25.61 2.79 27.76
C TYR A 250 24.32 2.92 26.95
N LEU A 251 24.38 3.49 25.74
CA LEU A 251 23.20 3.68 24.88
C LEU A 251 22.56 2.34 24.51
N LEU A 252 23.36 1.30 24.26
CA LEU A 252 22.89 -0.07 23.99
C LEU A 252 22.30 -0.77 25.22
N SER A 253 22.67 -0.36 26.44
CA SER A 253 22.08 -0.89 27.66
C SER A 253 20.76 -0.19 28.03
N ASN A 254 20.54 1.03 27.55
CA ASN A 254 19.32 1.79 27.80
C ASN A 254 18.32 1.63 26.64
N ARG A 255 17.16 1.01 26.91
CA ARG A 255 16.10 0.77 25.92
C ARG A 255 15.51 2.05 25.33
N GLU A 256 15.62 3.18 26.02
CA GLU A 256 15.15 4.48 25.52
C GLU A 256 16.07 5.02 24.42
N SER A 257 17.34 4.62 24.40
CA SER A 257 18.38 5.18 23.55
C SER A 257 18.71 4.34 22.31
N HIS A 258 18.02 3.21 22.13
CA HIS A 258 18.17 2.38 20.94
C HIS A 258 16.90 1.60 20.60
N THR A 259 16.75 1.23 19.33
CA THR A 259 15.67 0.38 18.84
C THR A 259 16.22 -0.61 17.81
N GLY A 260 15.91 -1.89 17.97
CA GLY A 260 16.28 -2.94 17.02
C GLY A 260 15.17 -3.24 16.00
N ILE A 261 15.49 -3.19 14.71
CA ILE A 261 14.57 -3.58 13.61
C ILE A 261 15.31 -4.50 12.64
N GLY A 262 14.90 -5.77 12.58
CA GLY A 262 15.67 -6.80 11.90
C GLY A 262 17.01 -7.01 12.60
N ASP A 263 18.11 -6.99 11.86
CA ASP A 263 19.48 -7.04 12.37
C ASP A 263 20.10 -5.64 12.59
N VAL A 264 19.37 -4.56 12.26
CA VAL A 264 19.83 -3.18 12.44
C VAL A 264 19.46 -2.67 13.82
N GLN A 265 20.45 -2.17 14.56
CA GLN A 265 20.27 -1.44 15.81
C GLN A 265 20.39 0.05 15.53
N PHE A 266 19.30 0.79 15.71
CA PHE A 266 19.29 2.24 15.67
C PHE A 266 19.64 2.76 17.05
N ILE A 267 20.74 3.49 17.17
CA ILE A 267 21.19 4.13 18.40
C ILE A 267 21.08 5.63 18.20
N TYR A 268 20.50 6.36 19.15
CA TYR A 268 20.22 7.77 18.97
C TYR A 268 20.37 8.57 20.25
N TRP A 269 20.86 9.81 20.13
CA TRP A 269 21.16 10.68 21.26
C TRP A 269 21.17 12.17 20.89
N ALA A 270 20.85 13.02 21.86
CA ALA A 270 21.08 14.45 21.81
C ALA A 270 22.48 14.80 22.31
N LYS A 271 23.10 15.86 21.77
CA LYS A 271 24.43 16.33 22.20
C LYS A 271 24.48 16.66 23.69
N SER A 272 23.42 17.24 24.22
CA SER A 272 23.24 17.63 25.63
C SER A 272 23.09 16.47 26.61
N ALA A 273 23.03 15.22 26.13
CA ALA A 273 22.74 14.04 26.95
C ALA A 273 21.42 14.13 27.74
N ASP A 274 20.44 14.90 27.28
CA ASP A 274 19.09 14.91 27.84
C ASP A 274 18.27 13.79 27.19
N LYS A 275 17.65 12.93 28.00
CA LYS A 275 16.93 11.72 27.56
C LYS A 275 15.59 12.01 26.90
N GLN A 276 14.98 13.17 27.16
CA GLN A 276 13.66 13.50 26.62
C GLN A 276 13.62 13.47 25.09
N TYR A 277 14.73 13.83 24.43
CA TYR A 277 14.86 13.78 22.98
C TYR A 277 14.79 12.34 22.44
N GLN A 278 15.45 11.40 23.13
CA GLN A 278 15.47 9.97 22.78
C GLN A 278 14.09 9.36 22.97
N ASP A 279 13.39 9.68 24.06
CA ASP A 279 12.04 9.17 24.33
C ASP A 279 11.04 9.59 23.25
N ILE A 280 11.06 10.88 22.89
CA ILE A 280 10.24 11.42 21.81
C ILE A 280 10.58 10.72 20.48
N PHE A 281 11.87 10.61 20.12
CA PHE A 281 12.27 9.97 18.88
C PHE A 281 11.88 8.48 18.82
N GLY A 282 12.12 7.73 19.90
CA GLY A 282 11.79 6.31 20.01
C GLY A 282 10.30 6.02 19.82
N SER A 283 9.42 6.94 20.24
CA SER A 283 7.96 6.82 20.05
C SER A 283 7.53 6.72 18.58
N PHE A 284 8.30 7.29 17.64
CA PHE A 284 8.02 7.20 16.20
C PHE A 284 8.44 5.85 15.60
N LEU A 285 9.45 5.19 16.20
CA LEU A 285 10.00 3.95 15.67
C LEU A 285 9.11 2.74 15.98
N THR A 286 8.62 2.65 17.23
CA THR A 286 7.85 1.50 17.73
C THR A 286 6.66 1.94 18.57
N LYS A 287 5.52 1.22 18.44
CA LYS A 287 4.31 1.44 19.26
C LYS A 287 4.61 1.16 20.74
N SER A 288 4.21 2.07 21.62
CA SER A 288 4.13 1.89 23.08
C SER A 288 2.79 2.40 23.58
N GLU A 289 2.44 2.18 24.85
CA GLU A 289 1.14 2.65 25.40
C GLU A 289 0.92 4.16 25.25
N LYS A 290 2.00 4.95 25.27
CA LYS A 290 1.96 6.42 25.21
C LYS A 290 2.41 7.00 23.86
N SER A 291 2.82 6.17 22.90
CA SER A 291 3.44 6.65 21.67
C SER A 291 2.52 7.58 20.87
N ASP A 292 1.25 7.21 20.73
CA ASP A 292 0.30 7.95 19.90
C ASP A 292 -0.03 9.32 20.49
N GLU A 293 -0.17 9.39 21.82
CA GLU A 293 -0.39 10.65 22.54
C GLU A 293 0.80 11.60 22.38
N ILE A 294 2.02 11.08 22.56
CA ILE A 294 3.27 11.83 22.38
C ILE A 294 3.35 12.39 20.95
N ILE A 295 3.16 11.52 19.94
CA ILE A 295 3.23 11.90 18.53
C ILE A 295 2.17 12.97 18.21
N HIS A 296 0.93 12.78 18.67
CA HIS A 296 -0.16 13.72 18.43
C HIS A 296 0.15 15.09 19.03
N ASN A 297 0.64 15.14 20.27
CA ASN A 297 1.01 16.38 20.95
C ASN A 297 2.16 17.09 20.21
N VAL A 298 3.20 16.35 19.82
CA VAL A 298 4.34 16.86 19.06
C VAL A 298 3.88 17.47 17.74
N PHE A 299 3.12 16.75 16.92
CA PHE A 299 2.65 17.23 15.61
C PHE A 299 1.67 18.40 15.73
N LYS A 300 0.77 18.38 16.72
CA LYS A 300 -0.14 19.50 16.98
C LYS A 300 0.62 20.78 17.31
N ARG A 301 1.65 20.70 18.15
CA ARG A 301 2.48 21.86 18.50
C ARG A 301 3.31 22.34 17.31
N LEU A 302 3.93 21.43 16.55
CA LEU A 302 4.69 21.78 15.34
C LEU A 302 3.82 22.49 14.29
N SER A 303 2.58 22.02 14.07
CA SER A 303 1.64 22.66 13.13
C SER A 303 1.28 24.10 13.50
N ARG A 304 1.43 24.47 14.77
CA ARG A 304 1.15 25.81 15.31
C ARG A 304 2.41 26.66 15.47
N GLY A 305 3.58 26.15 15.07
CA GLY A 305 4.87 26.80 15.33
C GLY A 305 5.20 26.92 16.82
N GLN A 306 4.59 26.08 17.68
CA GLN A 306 4.77 26.12 19.13
C GLN A 306 5.90 25.18 19.57
N MET A 307 6.55 25.51 20.69
CA MET A 307 7.52 24.62 21.32
C MET A 307 6.85 23.34 21.86
N ILE A 308 7.48 22.19 21.59
CA ILE A 308 6.99 20.86 21.98
C ILE A 308 6.93 20.71 23.49
N ASP A 309 7.93 21.25 24.17
CA ASP A 309 8.01 21.44 25.62
C ASP A 309 8.93 22.65 25.87
N ALA A 310 8.81 23.32 27.01
CA ALA A 310 9.68 24.43 27.40
C ALA A 310 11.16 24.00 27.46
N ASN A 311 11.43 22.70 27.63
CA ASN A 311 12.77 22.13 27.77
C ASN A 311 13.33 21.50 26.48
N ILE A 312 12.53 21.40 25.39
CA ILE A 312 12.99 20.83 24.12
C ILE A 312 13.44 21.95 23.18
N ASN A 313 14.76 22.05 22.97
CA ASN A 313 15.37 22.96 22.01
C ASN A 313 15.32 22.36 20.60
N ALA A 314 14.62 23.02 19.68
CA ALA A 314 14.53 22.58 18.29
C ALA A 314 15.88 22.56 17.54
N ASN A 315 16.84 23.38 17.96
CA ASN A 315 18.18 23.45 17.36
C ASN A 315 19.18 22.49 18.02
N GLU A 316 18.74 21.68 18.98
CA GLU A 316 19.59 20.68 19.62
C GLU A 316 20.15 19.69 18.56
N PRO A 317 21.49 19.54 18.46
CA PRO A 317 22.06 18.53 17.58
C PRO A 317 21.69 17.13 18.06
N PHE A 318 21.12 16.35 17.15
CA PHE A 318 20.63 15.01 17.39
C PHE A 318 21.28 14.04 16.41
N PHE A 319 21.74 12.91 16.93
CA PHE A 319 22.54 11.93 16.22
C PHE A 319 21.82 10.59 16.17
N ILE A 320 21.91 9.92 15.02
CA ILE A 320 21.34 8.58 14.82
C ILE A 320 22.37 7.71 14.09
N LEU A 321 22.69 6.57 14.68
CA LEU A 321 23.67 5.61 14.19
C LEU A 321 22.99 4.25 13.97
N GLY A 322 23.07 3.73 12.75
CA GLY A 322 22.62 2.37 12.43
C GLY A 322 23.77 1.38 12.46
N LEU A 323 23.74 0.40 13.36
CA LEU A 323 24.74 -0.67 13.46
C LEU A 323 24.16 -2.04 13.13
N THR A 324 24.91 -2.88 12.42
CA THR A 324 24.57 -4.30 12.23
C THR A 324 25.72 -5.19 12.70
N PRO A 325 25.43 -6.35 13.31
CA PRO A 325 26.46 -7.32 13.67
C PRO A 325 27.06 -7.97 12.42
N ASN A 326 28.37 -8.20 12.42
CA ASN A 326 29.08 -8.95 11.38
C ASN A 326 30.14 -9.86 12.02
N ALA A 327 29.69 -11.00 12.55
CA ALA A 327 30.53 -11.93 13.32
C ALA A 327 31.29 -11.22 14.47
N ALA A 328 32.61 -11.04 14.32
CA ALA A 328 33.48 -10.37 15.30
C ALA A 328 33.63 -8.85 15.06
N ARG A 329 32.97 -8.31 14.04
CA ARG A 329 32.99 -6.89 13.67
C ARG A 329 31.60 -6.29 13.75
N ILE A 330 31.56 -4.96 13.82
CA ILE A 330 30.33 -4.18 13.77
C ILE A 330 30.39 -3.30 12.54
N SER A 331 29.32 -3.32 11.74
CA SER A 331 29.23 -2.47 10.54
C SER A 331 28.35 -1.27 10.83
N ALA A 332 28.91 -0.07 10.65
CA ALA A 332 28.14 1.16 10.64
C ALA A 332 27.46 1.32 9.27
N ARG A 333 26.13 1.21 9.24
CA ARG A 333 25.32 1.28 8.01
C ARG A 333 25.07 2.71 7.58
N PHE A 334 24.75 3.58 8.53
CA PHE A 334 24.58 5.01 8.31
C PHE A 334 24.84 5.75 9.61
N PHE A 335 25.17 7.03 9.47
CA PHE A 335 25.25 7.99 10.57
C PHE A 335 24.59 9.29 10.11
N LEU A 336 23.65 9.79 10.89
CA LEU A 336 22.89 10.99 10.60
C LEU A 336 23.06 11.97 11.75
N GLU A 337 23.40 13.21 11.40
CA GLU A 337 23.47 14.36 12.30
C GLU A 337 22.54 15.43 11.74
N ASN A 338 21.61 15.92 12.57
CA ASN A 338 20.69 17.00 12.20
C ASN A 338 20.20 17.72 13.46
N SER A 339 19.49 18.84 13.31
CA SER A 339 18.76 19.41 14.44
C SER A 339 17.50 18.60 14.75
N PHE A 340 17.16 18.50 16.02
CA PHE A 340 15.99 17.73 16.47
C PHE A 340 14.68 18.26 15.85
N GLY A 341 14.53 19.58 15.76
CA GLY A 341 13.38 20.21 15.12
C GLY A 341 13.24 19.85 13.63
N SER A 342 14.36 19.74 12.90
CA SER A 342 14.34 19.31 11.50
C SER A 342 13.91 17.85 11.35
N ILE A 343 14.40 16.97 12.23
CA ILE A 343 13.97 15.57 12.30
C ILE A 343 12.47 15.46 12.50
N LEU A 344 11.92 16.19 13.48
CA LEU A 344 10.49 16.14 13.77
C LEU A 344 9.63 16.74 12.65
N SER A 345 10.07 17.84 12.03
CA SER A 345 9.42 18.41 10.84
C SER A 345 9.36 17.40 9.68
N ASN A 346 10.45 16.66 9.46
CA ASN A 346 10.52 15.66 8.39
C ASN A 346 9.66 14.42 8.71
N LEU A 347 9.60 13.99 9.97
CA LEU A 347 8.68 12.96 10.43
C LEU A 347 7.21 13.38 10.25
N GLN A 348 6.88 14.65 10.54
CA GLN A 348 5.54 15.18 10.30
C GLN A 348 5.18 15.16 8.82
N LYS A 349 6.06 15.64 7.93
CA LYS A 349 5.86 15.59 6.47
C LYS A 349 5.70 14.15 5.96
N HIS A 350 6.46 13.21 6.51
CA HIS A 350 6.28 11.79 6.21
C HIS A 350 4.88 11.30 6.62
N ASN A 351 4.47 11.58 7.86
CA ASN A 351 3.16 11.19 8.37
C ASN A 351 1.99 11.80 7.57
N GLU A 352 2.09 13.08 7.20
CA GLU A 352 1.08 13.75 6.37
C GLU A 352 0.91 13.06 5.01
N ARG A 353 2.01 12.67 4.35
CA ARG A 353 1.95 11.90 3.09
C ARG A 353 1.32 10.51 3.27
N MET A 354 1.48 9.91 4.45
CA MET A 354 0.98 8.59 4.80
C MET A 354 -0.50 8.57 5.23
N LYS A 355 -1.12 9.74 5.46
CA LYS A 355 -2.52 9.79 5.91
C LYS A 355 -3.43 9.05 4.95
N MET A 356 -4.17 8.09 5.49
CA MET A 356 -5.08 7.21 4.77
C MET A 356 -6.18 6.76 5.73
N ALA A 357 -7.41 6.66 5.25
CA ALA A 357 -8.54 6.16 6.05
C ALA A 357 -8.20 4.79 6.67
N LYS A 358 -8.18 4.75 8.00
CA LYS A 358 -7.84 3.53 8.76
C LYS A 358 -9.07 2.62 8.91
N PRO A 359 -8.88 1.29 8.95
CA PRO A 359 -9.97 0.37 9.28
C PRO A 359 -10.45 0.59 10.72
N ALA A 360 -11.75 0.41 10.96
CA ALA A 360 -12.36 0.65 12.28
C ALA A 360 -11.80 -0.22 13.42
N TYR A 361 -11.21 -1.38 13.10
CA TYR A 361 -10.60 -2.28 14.09
C TYR A 361 -9.17 -1.88 14.50
N VAL A 362 -8.58 -0.87 13.85
CA VAL A 362 -7.23 -0.40 14.15
C VAL A 362 -7.26 0.62 15.29
N ASP A 363 -6.61 0.27 16.40
CA ASP A 363 -6.63 0.98 17.68
C ASP A 363 -5.54 2.05 17.84
N PHE A 364 -4.74 2.28 16.81
CA PHE A 364 -3.67 3.28 16.80
C PHE A 364 -3.90 4.30 15.67
N ASP A 365 -3.31 5.48 15.84
CA ASP A 365 -3.51 6.62 14.94
C ASP A 365 -2.33 6.85 13.99
N PHE A 366 -1.16 6.27 14.30
CA PHE A 366 0.07 6.48 13.54
C PHE A 366 0.72 5.17 13.10
N ILE A 367 1.11 5.09 11.83
CA ILE A 367 1.86 3.92 11.35
C ILE A 367 3.34 4.10 11.74
N HIS A 368 3.73 3.49 12.86
CA HIS A 368 5.12 3.51 13.32
C HIS A 368 6.08 2.87 12.30
N PHE A 369 7.32 3.34 12.30
CA PHE A 369 8.34 2.91 11.34
C PHE A 369 8.52 1.40 11.28
N TYR A 370 8.51 0.71 12.44
CA TYR A 370 8.58 -0.74 12.50
C TYR A 370 7.46 -1.43 11.70
N ARG A 371 6.21 -0.96 11.80
CA ARG A 371 5.08 -1.55 11.06
C ARG A 371 5.23 -1.38 9.55
N LEU A 372 5.73 -0.23 9.10
CA LEU A 372 5.99 0.02 7.67
C LEU A 372 6.98 -0.99 7.10
N VAL A 373 8.09 -1.17 7.80
CA VAL A 373 9.15 -2.08 7.37
C VAL A 373 8.65 -3.53 7.37
N GLN A 374 7.82 -3.92 8.34
CA GLN A 374 7.24 -5.27 8.42
C GLN A 374 6.31 -5.62 7.25
N GLU A 375 5.71 -4.63 6.57
CA GLU A 375 4.87 -4.90 5.39
C GLU A 375 5.65 -5.36 4.16
N THR A 376 6.98 -5.22 4.18
CA THR A 376 7.90 -5.68 3.14
C THR A 376 8.28 -7.16 3.28
N VAL A 377 7.95 -7.77 4.42
CA VAL A 377 8.33 -9.14 4.80
C VAL A 377 7.21 -10.13 4.49
N ASP A 378 7.57 -11.36 4.12
CA ASP A 378 6.61 -12.46 4.05
C ASP A 378 6.27 -12.96 5.46
N LYS A 379 5.04 -12.70 5.91
CA LYS A 379 4.55 -13.08 7.25
C LYS A 379 4.48 -14.60 7.46
N LYS A 380 4.51 -15.40 6.38
CA LYS A 380 4.50 -16.88 6.43
C LYS A 380 5.90 -17.49 6.42
N SER A 381 6.94 -16.71 6.11
CA SER A 381 8.32 -17.18 6.12
C SER A 381 8.80 -17.51 7.54
N LYS A 382 9.78 -18.43 7.63
CA LYS A 382 10.52 -18.68 8.87
C LYS A 382 11.43 -17.50 9.23
N ASP A 383 12.02 -16.86 8.21
CA ASP A 383 12.74 -15.61 8.35
C ASP A 383 11.78 -14.44 8.16
N LYS A 384 11.49 -13.75 9.27
CA LYS A 384 10.60 -12.59 9.33
C LYS A 384 11.37 -11.28 9.51
N ALA A 385 12.69 -11.30 9.31
CA ALA A 385 13.49 -10.09 9.40
C ALA A 385 13.36 -9.28 8.10
N PRO A 386 13.13 -7.96 8.19
CA PRO A 386 13.26 -7.09 7.03
C PRO A 386 14.72 -6.99 6.58
N LYS A 387 14.92 -6.74 5.28
CA LYS A 387 16.27 -6.56 4.72
C LYS A 387 16.95 -5.31 5.29
N SER A 388 18.12 -5.48 5.90
CA SER A 388 18.87 -4.43 6.62
C SER A 388 19.11 -3.16 5.80
N ALA A 389 19.44 -3.32 4.51
CA ALA A 389 19.69 -2.18 3.62
C ALA A 389 18.45 -1.30 3.46
N LEU A 390 17.29 -1.91 3.19
CA LEU A 390 16.02 -1.19 3.05
C LEU A 390 15.64 -0.47 4.34
N VAL A 391 15.87 -1.10 5.51
CA VAL A 391 15.60 -0.51 6.82
C VAL A 391 16.38 0.78 7.04
N GLY A 392 17.69 0.76 6.77
CA GLY A 392 18.55 1.94 6.88
C GLY A 392 18.20 3.03 5.87
N ASP A 393 18.11 2.67 4.60
CA ASP A 393 17.86 3.62 3.50
C ASP A 393 16.50 4.31 3.65
N LEU A 394 15.47 3.57 4.09
CA LEU A 394 14.15 4.13 4.34
C LEU A 394 14.18 5.12 5.50
N LEU A 395 14.82 4.78 6.62
CA LEU A 395 14.90 5.67 7.78
C LEU A 395 15.63 6.96 7.40
N VAL A 396 16.80 6.85 6.76
CA VAL A 396 17.57 8.01 6.29
C VAL A 396 16.73 8.89 5.35
N SER A 397 15.97 8.27 4.43
CA SER A 397 15.10 8.99 3.50
C SER A 397 13.98 9.75 4.22
N VAL A 398 13.33 9.11 5.21
CA VAL A 398 12.30 9.73 6.05
C VAL A 398 12.85 10.92 6.82
N LEU A 399 13.99 10.73 7.51
CA LEU A 399 14.58 11.73 8.39
C LEU A 399 15.16 12.94 7.66
N ASN A 400 15.60 12.76 6.40
CA ASN A 400 16.07 13.85 5.55
C ASN A 400 14.98 14.40 4.61
N ASN A 401 13.75 13.87 4.67
CA ASN A 401 12.68 14.18 3.71
C ASN A 401 13.17 14.05 2.25
N ALA A 402 14.00 13.04 1.98
CA ALA A 402 14.50 12.70 0.65
C ALA A 402 13.48 11.79 -0.09
N PRO A 403 13.66 11.51 -1.40
CA PRO A 403 12.93 10.44 -2.07
C PRO A 403 13.10 9.11 -1.33
N TYR A 404 12.03 8.32 -1.23
CA TYR A 404 12.08 6.98 -0.64
C TYR A 404 12.88 6.03 -1.54
N PRO A 405 13.46 4.94 -0.99
CA PRO A 405 14.15 3.94 -1.80
C PRO A 405 13.19 3.26 -2.80
N GLU A 406 13.55 3.14 -4.07
CA GLU A 406 12.75 2.42 -5.09
C GLU A 406 12.48 0.96 -4.66
N THR A 407 13.43 0.35 -3.95
CA THR A 407 13.31 -0.99 -3.38
C THR A 407 12.15 -1.13 -2.40
N LEU A 408 11.71 -0.03 -1.76
CA LEU A 408 10.52 -0.04 -0.90
C LEU A 408 9.27 -0.34 -1.73
N PHE A 409 9.06 0.47 -2.78
CA PHE A 409 7.89 0.36 -3.64
C PHE A 409 7.83 -1.00 -4.31
N SER A 410 8.93 -1.45 -4.91
CA SER A 410 8.98 -2.76 -5.56
C SER A 410 8.75 -3.91 -4.57
N SER A 411 9.28 -3.83 -3.35
CA SER A 411 9.07 -4.88 -2.34
C SER A 411 7.62 -4.96 -1.88
N ILE A 412 6.98 -3.81 -1.63
CA ILE A 412 5.56 -3.76 -1.23
C ILE A 412 4.67 -4.30 -2.35
N MET A 413 4.87 -3.86 -3.60
CA MET A 413 4.09 -4.35 -4.74
C MET A 413 4.27 -5.86 -4.94
N GLN A 414 5.50 -6.38 -4.83
CA GLN A 414 5.74 -7.82 -4.87
C GLN A 414 5.06 -8.58 -3.74
N ARG A 415 4.96 -8.01 -2.53
CA ARG A 415 4.25 -8.65 -1.41
C ARG A 415 2.75 -8.68 -1.64
N ILE A 416 2.16 -7.58 -2.12
CA ILE A 416 0.74 -7.56 -2.53
C ILE A 416 0.48 -8.66 -3.56
N GLN A 417 1.36 -8.80 -4.55
CA GLN A 417 1.22 -9.82 -5.58
C GLN A 417 1.34 -11.24 -5.03
N ALA A 418 2.35 -11.52 -4.21
CA ALA A 418 2.57 -12.82 -3.60
C ALA A 418 1.46 -13.22 -2.61
N GLU A 419 0.86 -12.24 -1.94
CA GLU A 419 -0.24 -12.43 -0.99
C GLU A 419 -1.62 -12.26 -1.65
N ARG A 420 -1.73 -12.53 -2.95
CA ARG A 420 -3.00 -12.59 -3.68
C ARG A 420 -3.85 -11.33 -3.55
N GLY A 421 -3.22 -10.15 -3.69
CA GLY A 421 -3.91 -8.87 -3.61
C GLY A 421 -4.23 -8.39 -2.19
N ASN A 422 -3.49 -8.87 -1.18
CA ASN A 422 -3.66 -8.40 0.19
C ASN A 422 -3.11 -6.97 0.37
N VAL A 423 -4.01 -5.98 0.32
CA VAL A 423 -3.69 -4.57 0.51
C VAL A 423 -4.09 -4.13 1.91
N SER A 424 -3.10 -4.04 2.81
CA SER A 424 -3.25 -3.51 4.16
C SER A 424 -3.30 -1.98 4.15
N TRP A 425 -3.72 -1.39 5.28
CA TRP A 425 -3.68 0.05 5.50
C TRP A 425 -2.27 0.58 5.33
N GLU A 426 -1.30 -0.07 5.96
CA GLU A 426 0.10 0.31 5.93
C GLU A 426 0.69 0.28 4.50
N ARG A 427 0.33 -0.74 3.69
CA ARG A 427 0.75 -0.86 2.29
C ARG A 427 0.14 0.22 1.40
N ALA A 428 -1.15 0.49 1.53
CA ALA A 428 -1.81 1.55 0.77
C ALA A 428 -1.22 2.93 1.12
N SER A 429 -0.98 3.19 2.41
CA SER A 429 -0.39 4.43 2.89
C SER A 429 1.04 4.64 2.37
N ILE A 430 1.89 3.61 2.39
CA ILE A 430 3.28 3.77 1.91
C ILE A 430 3.38 3.90 0.39
N ILE A 431 2.50 3.22 -0.36
CA ILE A 431 2.38 3.41 -1.81
C ILE A 431 1.96 4.85 -2.11
N LYS A 432 0.93 5.37 -1.41
CA LYS A 432 0.51 6.77 -1.54
C LYS A 432 1.67 7.72 -1.24
N ALA A 433 2.35 7.56 -0.11
CA ALA A 433 3.44 8.45 0.25
C ALA A 433 4.59 8.41 -0.76
N PHE A 434 4.89 7.22 -1.30
CA PHE A 434 5.86 7.05 -2.37
C PHE A 434 5.48 7.81 -3.64
N LEU A 435 4.26 7.64 -4.15
CA LEU A 435 3.81 8.36 -5.37
C LEU A 435 3.82 9.88 -5.17
N LEU A 436 3.37 10.37 -4.01
CA LEU A 436 3.40 11.80 -3.69
C LEU A 436 4.83 12.36 -3.66
N LYS A 437 5.80 11.63 -3.09
CA LYS A 437 7.16 12.13 -2.89
C LYS A 437 8.11 11.85 -4.06
N ASN A 438 8.12 10.62 -4.57
CA ASN A 438 9.08 10.19 -5.59
C ASN A 438 8.63 10.52 -7.01
N ARG A 439 7.31 10.61 -7.24
CA ARG A 439 6.72 10.87 -8.55
C ARG A 439 6.02 12.22 -8.64
N ASN A 440 6.04 13.02 -7.57
CA ASN A 440 5.42 14.34 -7.48
C ASN A 440 3.91 14.33 -7.81
N TYR A 441 3.21 13.25 -7.46
CA TYR A 441 1.76 13.24 -7.52
C TYR A 441 1.20 14.33 -6.62
N LYS A 442 0.11 14.95 -7.06
CA LYS A 442 -0.56 15.99 -6.27
C LYS A 442 -1.46 15.36 -5.21
N VAL A 443 -1.55 16.00 -4.05
CA VAL A 443 -2.32 15.49 -2.90
C VAL A 443 -3.81 15.42 -3.22
N GLU A 444 -4.33 16.35 -4.02
CA GLU A 444 -5.73 16.32 -4.48
C GLU A 444 -6.10 15.07 -5.29
N ASN A 445 -5.11 14.41 -5.91
CA ASN A 445 -5.34 13.20 -6.70
C ASN A 445 -5.33 11.93 -5.82
N LEU A 446 -4.60 11.96 -4.71
CA LEU A 446 -4.43 10.82 -3.78
C LEU A 446 -4.83 11.26 -2.37
N THR A 447 -6.13 11.45 -2.16
CA THR A 447 -6.73 11.90 -0.89
C THR A 447 -6.59 10.86 0.23
N GLU A 448 -6.95 11.21 1.46
CA GLU A 448 -6.97 10.28 2.60
C GLU A 448 -8.09 9.24 2.47
N THR A 449 -9.27 9.71 2.05
CA THR A 449 -10.49 8.92 1.84
C THR A 449 -10.77 8.73 0.34
N LEU A 450 -11.77 7.92 0.01
CA LEU A 450 -12.20 7.66 -1.36
C LEU A 450 -12.55 8.97 -2.11
N ASN A 451 -11.79 9.29 -3.15
CA ASN A 451 -12.16 10.33 -4.11
C ASN A 451 -13.06 9.74 -5.21
N GLU A 452 -14.38 9.95 -5.12
CA GLU A 452 -15.32 9.44 -6.13
C GLU A 452 -15.26 10.20 -7.46
N LYS A 453 -14.76 11.45 -7.43
CA LYS A 453 -14.65 12.36 -8.58
C LYS A 453 -13.30 12.25 -9.32
N SER A 454 -12.46 11.29 -8.96
CA SER A 454 -11.16 11.08 -9.61
C SER A 454 -11.33 10.76 -11.10
N SER A 455 -10.54 11.44 -11.95
CA SER A 455 -10.43 11.14 -13.39
C SER A 455 -9.31 10.14 -13.71
N SER A 456 -8.53 9.70 -12.71
CA SER A 456 -7.46 8.71 -12.91
C SER A 456 -8.06 7.35 -13.28
N VAL A 457 -7.73 6.88 -14.49
CA VAL A 457 -8.13 5.56 -14.99
C VAL A 457 -7.59 4.44 -14.09
N PRO A 458 -6.29 4.37 -13.74
CA PRO A 458 -5.77 3.33 -12.85
C PRO A 458 -6.50 3.27 -11.50
N TYR A 459 -6.71 4.43 -10.87
CA TYR A 459 -7.41 4.54 -9.59
C TYR A 459 -8.87 4.06 -9.68
N ASN A 460 -9.60 4.48 -10.72
CA ASN A 460 -10.98 4.05 -10.95
C ASN A 460 -11.08 2.55 -11.29
N LEU A 461 -10.08 1.97 -11.97
CA LEU A 461 -10.02 0.52 -12.17
C LEU A 461 -9.83 -0.23 -10.84
N GLY A 462 -9.02 0.32 -9.92
CA GLY A 462 -8.91 -0.18 -8.55
C GLY A 462 -10.24 -0.17 -7.82
N ARG A 463 -10.97 0.95 -7.88
CA ARG A 463 -12.33 1.09 -7.33
C ARG A 463 -13.29 0.07 -7.93
N LEU A 464 -13.27 -0.07 -9.27
CA LEU A 464 -14.12 -1.01 -9.98
C LEU A 464 -13.85 -2.45 -9.52
N PHE A 465 -12.58 -2.83 -9.37
CA PHE A 465 -12.21 -4.15 -8.85
C PHE A 465 -12.77 -4.37 -7.44
N GLY A 466 -12.65 -3.38 -6.54
CA GLY A 466 -13.22 -3.43 -5.20
C GLY A 466 -14.75 -3.59 -5.19
N ALA A 467 -15.45 -2.89 -6.09
CA ALA A 467 -16.91 -3.01 -6.24
C ALA A 467 -17.32 -4.39 -6.78
N LEU A 468 -16.58 -4.94 -7.74
CA LEU A 468 -16.83 -6.28 -8.29
C LEU A 468 -16.57 -7.38 -7.24
N GLU A 469 -15.54 -7.23 -6.40
CA GLU A 469 -15.25 -8.17 -5.31
C GLU A 469 -16.38 -8.15 -4.27
N LYS A 470 -16.82 -6.95 -3.88
CA LYS A 470 -17.94 -6.78 -2.95
C LYS A 470 -19.24 -7.38 -3.50
N LEU A 471 -19.53 -7.17 -4.79
CA LEU A 471 -20.69 -7.79 -5.45
C LEU A 471 -20.61 -9.32 -5.45
N GLN A 472 -19.43 -9.90 -5.70
CA GLN A 472 -19.25 -11.36 -5.63
C GLN A 472 -19.57 -11.88 -4.22
N GLN A 473 -19.01 -11.22 -3.19
CA GLN A 473 -19.23 -11.53 -1.78
C GLN A 473 -20.72 -11.45 -1.42
N ASP A 474 -21.40 -10.36 -1.77
CA ASP A 474 -22.80 -10.13 -1.40
C ASP A 474 -23.79 -11.05 -2.13
N SER A 475 -23.40 -11.60 -3.28
CA SER A 475 -24.26 -12.49 -4.08
C SER A 475 -24.18 -13.97 -3.69
N THR A 476 -23.19 -14.36 -2.88
CA THR A 476 -22.89 -15.76 -2.55
C THR A 476 -23.38 -16.11 -1.15
N GLU A 477 -24.00 -17.29 -1.00
CA GLU A 477 -24.36 -17.86 0.31
C GLU A 477 -23.28 -18.88 0.71
N GLY A 478 -22.46 -18.52 1.70
CA GLY A 478 -21.38 -19.38 2.22
C GLY A 478 -19.96 -18.90 1.86
N GLU A 479 -18.96 -19.67 2.30
CA GLU A 479 -17.55 -19.38 1.99
C GLU A 479 -17.24 -19.62 0.51
N LEU A 480 -16.51 -18.69 -0.09
CA LEU A 480 -16.05 -18.81 -1.47
C LEU A 480 -14.79 -19.69 -1.52
N ASN A 481 -14.79 -20.72 -2.37
CA ASN A 481 -13.61 -21.55 -2.62
C ASN A 481 -12.43 -20.74 -3.22
N THR A 482 -12.73 -19.71 -4.02
CA THR A 482 -11.74 -18.77 -4.59
C THR A 482 -12.43 -17.45 -4.87
N THR A 483 -11.82 -16.35 -4.43
CA THR A 483 -12.34 -15.00 -4.68
C THR A 483 -11.79 -14.42 -5.99
N ILE A 484 -12.50 -13.49 -6.64
CA ILE A 484 -11.94 -12.79 -7.82
C ILE A 484 -10.62 -12.10 -7.48
N LYS A 485 -10.46 -11.63 -6.24
CA LYS A 485 -9.21 -11.04 -5.76
C LYS A 485 -8.07 -12.04 -5.86
N GLU A 486 -8.26 -13.24 -5.34
CA GLU A 486 -7.20 -14.25 -5.35
C GLU A 486 -6.76 -14.68 -6.75
N GLN A 487 -7.70 -14.71 -7.69
CA GLN A 487 -7.44 -15.19 -9.04
C GLN A 487 -6.98 -14.08 -9.99
N TYR A 488 -7.51 -12.86 -9.84
CA TYR A 488 -7.40 -11.82 -10.87
C TYR A 488 -6.79 -10.51 -10.39
N PHE A 489 -6.49 -10.30 -9.11
CA PHE A 489 -6.00 -8.98 -8.65
C PHE A 489 -4.75 -8.52 -9.41
N ASN A 490 -3.74 -9.40 -9.50
CA ASN A 490 -2.46 -9.07 -10.13
C ASN A 490 -2.60 -8.86 -11.63
N SER A 491 -3.40 -9.70 -12.32
CA SER A 491 -3.61 -9.57 -13.76
C SER A 491 -4.52 -8.40 -14.11
N ALA A 492 -5.50 -8.07 -13.25
CA ALA A 492 -6.34 -6.88 -13.40
C ALA A 492 -5.52 -5.60 -13.23
N ALA A 493 -4.56 -5.56 -12.30
CA ALA A 493 -3.65 -4.44 -12.14
C ALA A 493 -2.62 -4.37 -13.29
N ALA A 494 -2.10 -5.49 -13.79
CA ALA A 494 -1.06 -5.45 -14.84
C ALA A 494 -1.62 -5.27 -16.25
N SER A 495 -2.75 -5.91 -16.58
CA SER A 495 -3.33 -5.95 -17.94
C SER A 495 -4.87 -5.81 -17.93
N PRO A 496 -5.40 -4.62 -17.58
CA PRO A 496 -6.84 -4.39 -17.45
C PRO A 496 -7.69 -4.85 -18.64
N ALA A 497 -7.24 -4.58 -19.87
CA ALA A 497 -7.97 -4.94 -21.10
C ALA A 497 -8.25 -6.44 -21.26
N GLN A 498 -7.44 -7.32 -20.66
CA GLN A 498 -7.65 -8.77 -20.73
C GLN A 498 -8.59 -9.31 -19.63
N VAL A 499 -8.72 -8.58 -18.53
CA VAL A 499 -9.35 -9.09 -17.31
C VAL A 499 -10.72 -8.45 -17.06
N PHE A 500 -10.81 -7.12 -17.11
CA PHE A 500 -12.05 -6.40 -16.78
C PHE A 500 -13.26 -6.77 -17.64
N PRO A 501 -13.15 -6.96 -18.97
CA PRO A 501 -14.31 -7.33 -19.78
C PRO A 501 -14.97 -8.62 -19.26
N ASN A 502 -14.15 -9.64 -18.97
CA ASN A 502 -14.61 -10.91 -18.45
C ASN A 502 -15.21 -10.79 -17.04
N LEU A 503 -14.59 -10.01 -16.16
CA LEU A 503 -15.10 -9.79 -14.80
C LEU A 503 -16.45 -9.08 -14.81
N ILE A 504 -16.62 -8.05 -15.64
CA ILE A 504 -17.87 -7.28 -15.72
C ILE A 504 -18.99 -8.10 -16.38
N VAL A 505 -18.67 -8.86 -17.43
CA VAL A 505 -19.65 -9.76 -18.04
C VAL A 505 -20.08 -10.84 -17.04
N SER A 506 -19.13 -11.41 -16.28
CA SER A 506 -19.44 -12.41 -15.25
C SER A 506 -20.23 -11.83 -14.07
N SER A 507 -20.00 -10.55 -13.73
CA SER A 507 -20.72 -9.85 -12.65
C SER A 507 -22.23 -9.72 -12.90
N SER A 508 -22.66 -9.77 -14.17
CA SER A 508 -24.10 -9.77 -14.52
C SER A 508 -24.84 -10.95 -13.89
N ASN A 509 -24.21 -12.12 -13.75
CA ASN A 509 -24.80 -13.27 -13.06
C ASN A 509 -24.94 -13.01 -11.56
N HIS A 510 -23.94 -12.36 -10.94
CA HIS A 510 -23.97 -11.97 -9.53
C HIS A 510 -25.06 -10.92 -9.27
N LEU A 511 -25.19 -9.92 -10.15
CA LEU A 511 -26.26 -8.92 -10.11
C LEU A 511 -27.64 -9.57 -10.24
N ARG A 512 -27.84 -10.51 -11.17
CA ARG A 512 -29.10 -11.23 -11.31
C ARG A 512 -29.48 -12.01 -10.05
N LYS A 513 -28.52 -12.74 -9.46
CA LYS A 513 -28.72 -13.44 -8.18
C LYS A 513 -29.07 -12.47 -7.06
N LEU A 514 -28.35 -11.35 -6.97
CA LEU A 514 -28.58 -10.34 -5.95
C LEU A 514 -29.94 -9.65 -6.13
N ARG A 515 -30.38 -9.40 -7.37
CA ARG A 515 -31.70 -8.81 -7.68
C ARG A 515 -32.84 -9.62 -7.07
N SER A 516 -32.76 -10.95 -7.15
CA SER A 516 -33.78 -11.84 -6.57
C SER A 516 -33.75 -11.91 -5.05
N LYS A 517 -32.58 -11.71 -4.42
CA LYS A 517 -32.40 -11.84 -2.96
C LYS A 517 -32.59 -10.52 -2.22
N ASN A 518 -31.98 -9.45 -2.72
CA ASN A 518 -31.98 -8.13 -2.14
C ASN A 518 -31.91 -7.07 -3.25
N PHE A 519 -33.09 -6.61 -3.67
CA PHE A 519 -33.23 -5.64 -4.75
C PHE A 519 -32.50 -4.31 -4.46
N GLY A 520 -32.54 -3.83 -3.21
CA GLY A 520 -31.84 -2.60 -2.82
C GLY A 520 -30.31 -2.71 -2.94
N ALA A 521 -29.74 -3.83 -2.49
CA ALA A 521 -28.31 -4.11 -2.65
C ALA A 521 -27.91 -4.24 -4.14
N TYR A 522 -28.76 -4.88 -4.95
CA TYR A 522 -28.59 -4.94 -6.41
C TYR A 522 -28.53 -3.54 -7.04
N VAL A 523 -29.50 -2.66 -6.72
CA VAL A 523 -29.56 -1.30 -7.26
C VAL A 523 -28.29 -0.52 -6.90
N ASN A 524 -27.84 -0.61 -5.65
CA ASN A 524 -26.63 0.08 -5.20
C ASN A 524 -25.36 -0.44 -5.91
N ALA A 525 -25.22 -1.75 -6.05
CA ALA A 525 -24.06 -2.36 -6.72
C ALA A 525 -24.02 -2.02 -8.22
N ASP A 526 -25.14 -2.14 -8.93
CA ASP A 526 -25.23 -1.83 -10.37
C ASP A 526 -25.00 -0.33 -10.63
N LYS A 527 -25.53 0.56 -9.77
CA LYS A 527 -25.26 2.00 -9.82
C LYS A 527 -23.79 2.32 -9.59
N LEU A 528 -23.16 1.73 -8.57
CA LEU A 528 -21.74 1.97 -8.27
C LEU A 528 -20.84 1.53 -9.43
N ILE A 529 -21.03 0.31 -9.93
CA ILE A 529 -20.28 -0.20 -11.09
C ILE A 529 -20.48 0.70 -12.30
N GLY A 530 -21.73 1.08 -12.59
CA GLY A 530 -22.04 1.96 -13.71
C GLY A 530 -21.42 3.34 -13.57
N ASN A 531 -21.44 3.93 -12.39
CA ASN A 531 -20.83 5.23 -12.13
C ASN A 531 -19.32 5.21 -12.33
N ILE A 532 -18.62 4.17 -11.84
CA ILE A 532 -17.17 4.05 -11.99
C ILE A 532 -16.78 3.82 -13.45
N ILE A 533 -17.46 2.92 -14.17
CA ILE A 533 -17.14 2.66 -15.59
C ILE A 533 -17.42 3.91 -16.43
N SER A 534 -18.49 4.65 -16.11
CA SER A 534 -18.85 5.86 -16.86
C SER A 534 -17.97 7.06 -16.55
N SER A 535 -17.13 7.02 -15.51
CA SER A 535 -16.14 8.05 -15.23
C SER A 535 -14.79 7.77 -15.89
N LEU A 536 -14.66 6.66 -16.64
CA LEU A 536 -13.50 6.41 -17.48
C LEU A 536 -13.59 7.32 -18.72
N ASN A 537 -12.61 8.20 -18.91
CA ASN A 537 -12.57 9.16 -20.01
C ASN A 537 -12.04 8.59 -21.33
N ASP A 538 -12.16 7.27 -21.51
CA ASP A 538 -11.66 6.54 -22.66
C ASP A 538 -12.71 5.51 -23.11
N GLU A 539 -12.62 5.06 -24.36
CA GLU A 539 -13.44 4.01 -24.97
C GLU A 539 -12.81 2.62 -24.82
N PHE A 540 -11.61 2.54 -24.25
CA PHE A 540 -10.87 1.29 -24.05
C PHE A 540 -10.38 1.15 -22.61
N PHE A 541 -10.25 -0.11 -22.18
CA PHE A 541 -9.43 -0.39 -21.01
C PHE A 541 -7.94 -0.36 -21.41
N PRO A 542 -7.04 0.16 -20.55
CA PRO A 542 -5.62 0.18 -20.86
C PRO A 542 -5.09 -1.25 -21.02
N ARG A 543 -4.24 -1.44 -22.04
CA ARG A 543 -3.65 -2.76 -22.35
C ARG A 543 -2.71 -3.24 -21.24
N THR A 544 -1.92 -2.32 -20.71
CA THR A 544 -0.97 -2.54 -19.64
C THR A 544 -0.93 -1.32 -18.73
N MET A 545 -0.63 -1.52 -17.45
CA MET A 545 -0.32 -0.43 -16.54
C MET A 545 1.13 -0.53 -16.05
N ASN A 546 1.83 0.60 -16.02
CA ASN A 546 3.17 0.70 -15.48
C ASN A 546 3.15 0.54 -13.93
N PRO A 547 4.30 0.36 -13.26
CA PRO A 547 4.32 0.13 -11.82
C PRO A 547 3.66 1.23 -10.99
N ASP A 548 3.80 2.51 -11.37
CA ASP A 548 3.22 3.63 -10.64
C ASP A 548 1.68 3.65 -10.79
N GLU A 549 1.17 3.40 -11.99
CA GLU A 549 -0.26 3.21 -12.28
C GLU A 549 -0.85 2.01 -11.51
N GLN A 550 -0.09 0.91 -11.39
CA GLN A 550 -0.49 -0.22 -10.53
C GLN A 550 -0.55 0.20 -9.05
N GLY A 551 0.32 1.11 -8.60
CA GLY A 551 0.24 1.72 -7.27
C GLY A 551 -1.05 2.51 -7.07
N GLU A 552 -1.45 3.34 -8.04
CA GLU A 552 -2.72 4.07 -8.02
C GLU A 552 -3.93 3.13 -7.98
N PHE A 553 -3.90 2.04 -8.76
CA PHE A 553 -4.91 0.98 -8.72
C PHE A 553 -5.05 0.39 -7.32
N VAL A 554 -3.93 0.09 -6.65
CA VAL A 554 -3.92 -0.43 -5.28
C VAL A 554 -4.55 0.56 -4.30
N ILE A 555 -4.25 1.86 -4.42
CA ILE A 555 -4.85 2.91 -3.59
C ILE A 555 -6.37 2.97 -3.80
N GLY A 556 -6.83 3.03 -5.05
CA GLY A 556 -8.26 3.10 -5.39
C GLY A 556 -9.03 1.86 -4.92
N TYR A 557 -8.42 0.68 -5.03
CA TYR A 557 -8.97 -0.56 -4.49
C TYR A 557 -9.12 -0.51 -2.97
N TYR A 558 -8.06 -0.11 -2.25
CA TYR A 558 -8.09 -0.03 -0.79
C TYR A 558 -9.14 0.96 -0.30
N GLN A 559 -9.18 2.18 -0.85
CA GLN A 559 -10.14 3.21 -0.42
C GLN A 559 -11.58 2.80 -0.71
N GLN A 560 -11.85 2.17 -1.86
CA GLN A 560 -13.19 1.66 -2.15
C GLN A 560 -13.61 0.57 -1.17
N ARG A 561 -12.67 -0.29 -0.77
CA ARG A 561 -12.90 -1.34 0.25
C ARG A 561 -13.21 -0.74 1.61
N GLN A 562 -12.48 0.29 2.04
CA GLN A 562 -12.76 0.98 3.32
C GLN A 562 -14.13 1.66 3.32
N LYS A 563 -14.54 2.30 2.22
CA LYS A 563 -15.86 2.94 2.10
C LYS A 563 -17.01 1.96 2.37
N PHE A 564 -16.86 0.68 2.02
CA PHE A 564 -17.88 -0.34 2.32
C PHE A 564 -18.01 -0.72 3.80
N PHE A 565 -17.05 -0.38 4.64
CA PHE A 565 -17.06 -0.66 6.09
C PHE A 565 -17.49 0.54 6.93
N GLU A 566 -17.67 1.72 6.34
CA GLU A 566 -18.20 2.89 7.02
C GLU A 566 -19.67 2.68 7.42
N LYS A 567 -20.04 3.05 8.65
CA LYS A 567 -21.43 3.08 9.07
C LYS A 567 -22.13 4.25 8.38
N LYS A 568 -23.21 3.98 7.64
CA LYS A 568 -24.07 5.04 7.08
C LYS A 568 -24.74 5.82 8.20
N ASN A 569 -24.22 7.00 8.52
CA ASN A 569 -24.95 8.00 9.30
C ASN A 569 -25.99 8.65 8.37
N GLY A 570 -27.23 8.83 8.84
CA GLY A 570 -28.40 9.20 8.02
C GLY A 570 -28.39 10.54 7.30
N ASN A 571 -27.26 11.24 7.21
CA ASN A 571 -27.05 12.50 6.49
C ASN A 571 -25.90 12.36 5.47
N GLU A 572 -25.98 11.40 4.55
CA GLU A 572 -25.16 11.45 3.34
C GLU A 572 -25.94 12.28 2.30
N GLU A 573 -25.51 13.53 2.07
CA GLU A 573 -25.89 14.27 0.86
C GLU A 573 -25.59 13.38 -0.35
N ALA A 574 -26.55 13.27 -1.28
CA ALA A 574 -26.36 12.49 -2.49
C ALA A 574 -25.09 12.98 -3.20
N ALA A 575 -24.05 12.15 -3.20
CA ALA A 575 -22.75 12.49 -3.78
C ALA A 575 -22.96 13.04 -5.20
N GLU A 576 -22.48 14.26 -5.43
CA GLU A 576 -22.51 14.89 -6.74
C GLU A 576 -21.86 13.96 -7.77
N ILE A 577 -22.70 13.49 -8.69
CA ILE A 577 -22.37 12.46 -9.66
C ILE A 577 -21.38 13.07 -10.67
N PRO A 578 -20.18 12.49 -10.89
CA PRO A 578 -19.20 13.02 -11.84
C PRO A 578 -19.81 13.24 -13.24
N GLU A 579 -19.35 14.26 -13.97
CA GLU A 579 -19.81 14.51 -15.33
C GLU A 579 -19.69 13.25 -16.21
N VAL A 580 -20.69 13.00 -17.06
CA VAL A 580 -20.76 11.77 -17.85
C VAL A 580 -19.92 11.94 -19.11
N PHE A 581 -18.82 11.21 -19.24
CA PHE A 581 -18.13 11.08 -20.51
C PHE A 581 -18.93 10.12 -21.42
N LEU A 582 -19.42 10.62 -22.55
CA LEU A 582 -20.03 9.81 -23.61
C LEU A 582 -19.57 10.35 -24.97
N ASN A 583 -18.83 9.54 -25.74
CA ASN A 583 -18.48 9.92 -27.10
C ASN A 583 -19.62 9.58 -28.07
N GLU A 584 -20.46 10.56 -28.39
CA GLU A 584 -21.62 10.32 -29.25
C GLU A 584 -21.27 10.03 -30.70
N HIS A 585 -20.08 10.44 -31.14
CA HIS A 585 -19.59 10.34 -32.51
C HIS A 585 -18.40 9.38 -32.65
N SER A 586 -18.27 8.44 -31.71
CA SER A 586 -17.20 7.44 -31.73
C SER A 586 -17.14 6.69 -33.06
N LEU A 587 -15.93 6.45 -33.57
CA LEU A 587 -15.69 5.56 -34.71
C LEU A 587 -15.43 4.12 -34.27
N ASN A 588 -15.37 3.86 -32.96
CA ASN A 588 -15.18 2.54 -32.40
C ASN A 588 -16.47 1.75 -32.47
N GLU A 589 -16.49 0.78 -33.38
CA GLU A 589 -17.65 -0.07 -33.64
C GLU A 589 -18.09 -0.84 -32.39
N SER A 590 -17.15 -1.43 -31.64
CA SER A 590 -17.46 -2.21 -30.44
C SER A 590 -18.07 -1.34 -29.34
N TYR A 591 -17.57 -0.11 -29.16
CA TYR A 591 -18.13 0.88 -28.25
C TYR A 591 -19.56 1.27 -28.64
N ASN A 592 -19.79 1.56 -29.92
CA ASN A 592 -21.12 1.90 -30.43
C ASN A 592 -22.12 0.74 -30.32
N LEU A 593 -21.67 -0.52 -30.47
CA LEU A 593 -22.51 -1.68 -30.20
C LEU A 593 -22.92 -1.76 -28.72
N GLY A 594 -22.03 -1.41 -27.80
CA GLY A 594 -22.35 -1.26 -26.38
C GLY A 594 -23.42 -0.20 -26.14
N ARG A 595 -23.26 0.98 -26.75
CA ARG A 595 -24.24 2.07 -26.69
C ARG A 595 -25.60 1.63 -27.23
N LEU A 596 -25.63 0.99 -28.39
CA LEU A 596 -26.84 0.45 -29.01
C LEU A 596 -27.53 -0.54 -28.07
N PHE A 597 -26.78 -1.48 -27.48
CA PHE A 597 -27.32 -2.44 -26.52
C PHE A 597 -28.01 -1.76 -25.33
N SER A 598 -27.42 -0.67 -24.80
CA SER A 598 -28.03 0.09 -23.71
C SER A 598 -29.35 0.75 -24.12
N VAL A 599 -29.44 1.30 -25.34
CA VAL A 599 -30.69 1.91 -25.85
C VAL A 599 -31.75 0.84 -26.05
N LEU A 600 -31.39 -0.34 -26.56
CA LEU A 600 -32.32 -1.45 -26.76
C LEU A 600 -32.85 -2.02 -25.43
N GLU A 601 -32.01 -2.08 -24.38
CA GLU A 601 -32.45 -2.44 -23.04
C GLU A 601 -33.44 -1.40 -22.48
N LYS A 602 -33.16 -0.10 -22.65
CA LYS A 602 -34.04 0.98 -22.18
C LYS A 602 -35.38 0.98 -22.91
N LEU A 603 -35.36 0.78 -24.23
CA LEU A 603 -36.56 0.63 -25.05
C LEU A 603 -37.45 -0.53 -24.57
N GLN A 604 -36.85 -1.68 -24.21
CA GLN A 604 -37.62 -2.79 -23.65
C GLN A 604 -38.35 -2.34 -22.38
N GLN A 605 -37.62 -1.71 -21.45
CA GLN A 605 -38.15 -1.23 -20.17
C GLN A 605 -39.29 -0.21 -20.39
N ASP A 606 -39.12 0.76 -21.28
CA ASP A 606 -40.11 1.81 -21.51
C ASP A 606 -41.39 1.27 -22.19
N SER A 607 -41.29 0.19 -22.97
CA SER A 607 -42.43 -0.40 -23.67
C SER A 607 -43.29 -1.36 -22.82
N GLU A 608 -42.74 -1.87 -21.71
CA GLU A 608 -43.37 -2.87 -20.85
C GLU A 608 -43.90 -2.19 -19.58
N ASP A 609 -45.23 -2.25 -19.35
CA ASP A 609 -45.89 -1.56 -18.23
C ASP A 609 -45.42 -2.06 -16.85
N ASP A 610 -44.86 -3.27 -16.82
CA ASP A 610 -44.42 -3.90 -15.60
C ASP A 610 -43.01 -3.44 -15.19
N PHE A 611 -42.11 -2.98 -16.07
CA PHE A 611 -40.71 -2.68 -15.72
C PHE A 611 -40.49 -1.31 -15.01
N LEU A 612 -41.00 -1.22 -13.77
CA LEU A 612 -40.72 -0.25 -12.70
C LEU A 612 -40.99 1.25 -12.97
N ASP A 613 -42.07 1.71 -12.35
CA ASP A 613 -42.19 3.07 -11.81
C ASP A 613 -41.19 3.25 -10.64
N SER A 614 -39.98 3.74 -10.94
CA SER A 614 -38.96 4.04 -9.93
C SER A 614 -39.27 5.28 -9.08
N THR A 615 -40.36 6.02 -9.37
CA THR A 615 -40.75 7.23 -8.63
C THR A 615 -41.64 6.97 -7.41
N VAL A 616 -42.16 5.76 -7.22
CA VAL A 616 -43.11 5.45 -6.13
C VAL A 616 -42.42 5.09 -4.80
N VAL A 617 -41.14 4.69 -4.80
CA VAL A 617 -40.45 4.24 -3.57
C VAL A 617 -40.14 5.39 -2.60
N GLU A 618 -40.14 6.65 -3.05
CA GLU A 618 -39.91 7.80 -2.14
C GLU A 618 -41.15 8.23 -1.33
N ARG A 619 -42.35 7.64 -1.56
CA ARG A 619 -43.60 8.16 -0.96
C ARG A 619 -44.45 7.19 -0.13
N SER A 620 -44.04 5.95 0.12
CA SER A 620 -44.89 5.02 0.91
C SER A 620 -44.18 4.46 2.15
N SER A 621 -44.60 4.92 3.33
CA SER A 621 -44.22 4.44 4.65
C SER A 621 -45.03 3.21 5.12
N SER A 622 -45.37 2.28 4.24
CA SER A 622 -46.05 1.03 4.64
C SER A 622 -45.65 -0.18 3.79
N PRO A 623 -45.45 -1.37 4.40
CA PRO A 623 -44.99 -2.55 3.70
C PRO A 623 -46.16 -3.26 3.02
N LYS A 624 -46.58 -2.79 1.84
CA LYS A 624 -47.42 -3.60 0.95
C LYS A 624 -46.53 -4.54 0.15
N LYS A 625 -46.68 -5.85 0.41
CA LYS A 625 -46.14 -6.95 -0.42
C LYS A 625 -46.65 -6.81 -1.87
N SER A 626 -45.89 -6.16 -2.74
CA SER A 626 -46.04 -6.30 -4.19
C SER A 626 -44.93 -7.21 -4.72
N ASN A 627 -45.13 -8.52 -4.56
CA ASN A 627 -44.27 -9.56 -5.14
C ASN A 627 -44.57 -9.75 -6.65
N ARG A 628 -44.46 -8.68 -7.42
CA ARG A 628 -44.47 -8.75 -8.88
C ARG A 628 -43.40 -7.81 -9.38
N LEU A 629 -42.27 -8.38 -9.81
CA LEU A 629 -41.44 -7.87 -10.91
C LEU A 629 -40.16 -8.68 -11.11
N VAL A 630 -40.18 -9.68 -11.99
CA VAL A 630 -38.97 -10.13 -12.70
C VAL A 630 -39.37 -10.62 -14.09
N GLY A 631 -39.45 -9.71 -15.06
CA GLY A 631 -39.12 -10.09 -16.42
C GLY A 631 -37.60 -10.30 -16.51
N THR A 632 -37.14 -11.25 -17.31
CA THR A 632 -35.72 -11.32 -17.70
C THR A 632 -35.43 -10.18 -18.68
N THR A 633 -34.48 -9.29 -18.38
CA THR A 633 -34.13 -8.20 -19.30
C THR A 633 -33.29 -8.72 -20.47
N ILE A 634 -33.22 -7.94 -21.55
CA ILE A 634 -32.25 -8.16 -22.65
C ILE A 634 -30.83 -8.27 -22.10
N LYS A 635 -30.44 -7.47 -21.09
CA LYS A 635 -29.14 -7.60 -20.42
C LYS A 635 -28.94 -8.98 -19.79
N ASP A 636 -29.93 -9.48 -19.05
CA ASP A 636 -29.85 -10.76 -18.35
C ASP A 636 -29.67 -11.96 -19.30
N GLN A 637 -30.21 -11.85 -20.52
CA GLN A 637 -30.19 -12.91 -21.53
C GLN A 637 -29.02 -12.79 -22.51
N PHE A 638 -28.73 -11.58 -22.99
CA PHE A 638 -27.91 -11.36 -24.19
C PHE A 638 -26.62 -10.59 -23.95
N PHE A 639 -26.37 -10.01 -22.77
CA PHE A 639 -25.18 -9.14 -22.58
C PHE A 639 -23.85 -9.86 -22.86
N LYS A 640 -23.71 -11.10 -22.38
CA LYS A 640 -22.50 -11.92 -22.63
C LYS A 640 -22.37 -12.30 -24.11
N SER A 641 -23.45 -12.75 -24.75
CA SER A 641 -23.39 -13.18 -26.14
C SER A 641 -23.25 -12.00 -27.10
N ALA A 642 -23.85 -10.84 -26.80
CA ALA A 642 -23.70 -9.60 -27.55
C ALA A 642 -22.29 -9.03 -27.47
N SER A 643 -21.62 -9.16 -26.32
CA SER A 643 -20.22 -8.76 -26.18
C SER A 643 -19.24 -9.74 -26.84
N VAL A 644 -19.58 -11.02 -27.02
CA VAL A 644 -18.67 -12.00 -27.64
C VAL A 644 -18.91 -12.16 -29.14
N SER A 645 -20.16 -12.25 -29.58
CA SER A 645 -20.55 -12.55 -30.97
C SER A 645 -21.72 -11.67 -31.45
N PRO A 646 -21.49 -10.36 -31.67
CA PRO A 646 -22.55 -9.41 -32.06
C PRO A 646 -23.42 -9.87 -33.23
N SER A 647 -22.80 -10.41 -34.28
CA SER A 647 -23.49 -10.90 -35.49
C SER A 647 -24.59 -11.94 -35.24
N ARG A 648 -24.51 -12.70 -34.14
CA ARG A 648 -25.51 -13.73 -33.79
C ARG A 648 -26.67 -13.17 -32.97
N VAL A 649 -26.49 -12.00 -32.35
CA VAL A 649 -27.38 -11.50 -31.30
C VAL A 649 -28.09 -10.23 -31.72
N PHE A 650 -27.38 -9.24 -32.25
CA PHE A 650 -27.95 -7.95 -32.63
C PHE A 650 -29.08 -8.02 -33.65
N PRO A 651 -29.05 -8.89 -34.68
CA PRO A 651 -30.17 -9.03 -35.60
C PRO A 651 -31.46 -9.44 -34.89
N ASN A 652 -31.39 -10.38 -33.93
CA ASN A 652 -32.53 -10.77 -33.13
C ASN A 652 -33.00 -9.62 -32.21
N LEU A 653 -32.07 -8.91 -31.56
CA LEU A 653 -32.41 -7.77 -30.70
C LEU A 653 -33.10 -6.64 -31.46
N LEU A 654 -32.68 -6.32 -32.68
CA LEU A 654 -33.30 -5.30 -33.53
C LEU A 654 -34.66 -5.74 -34.07
N MET A 655 -34.88 -7.03 -34.27
CA MET A 655 -36.20 -7.56 -34.59
C MET A 655 -37.15 -7.44 -33.40
N LEU A 656 -36.69 -7.79 -32.19
CA LEU A 656 -37.46 -7.61 -30.95
C LEU A 656 -37.76 -6.14 -30.69
N SER A 657 -36.79 -5.24 -30.93
CA SER A 657 -36.96 -3.80 -30.73
C SER A 657 -38.08 -3.21 -31.59
N SER A 658 -38.30 -3.74 -32.79
CA SER A 658 -39.41 -3.31 -33.66
C SER A 658 -40.78 -3.55 -33.01
N ASN A 659 -40.93 -4.65 -32.25
CA ASN A 659 -42.16 -4.91 -31.49
C ASN A 659 -42.32 -3.94 -30.31
N HIS A 660 -41.22 -3.62 -29.62
CA HIS A 660 -41.22 -2.66 -28.51
C HIS A 660 -41.52 -1.23 -28.98
N LEU A 661 -40.93 -0.81 -30.11
CA LEU A 661 -41.22 0.46 -30.76
C LEU A 661 -42.69 0.56 -31.18
N ARG A 662 -43.27 -0.52 -31.72
CA ARG A 662 -44.70 -0.56 -32.05
C ARG A 662 -45.59 -0.38 -30.82
N LYS A 663 -45.24 -1.02 -29.69
CA LYS A 663 -45.96 -0.83 -28.42
C LYS A 663 -45.85 0.62 -27.92
N LEU A 664 -44.64 1.19 -27.95
CA LEU A 664 -44.41 2.58 -27.52
C LEU A 664 -45.08 3.59 -28.43
N ARG A 665 -45.15 3.37 -29.75
CA ARG A 665 -45.86 4.26 -30.67
C ARG A 665 -47.33 4.47 -30.27
N ILE A 666 -47.96 3.43 -29.74
CA ILE A 666 -49.35 3.48 -29.27
C ILE A 666 -49.44 4.11 -27.86
N LYS A 667 -48.50 3.79 -26.97
CA LYS A 667 -48.54 4.20 -25.56
C LYS A 667 -47.98 5.61 -25.30
N ASN A 668 -46.90 5.97 -25.96
CA ASN A 668 -46.14 7.20 -25.79
C ASN A 668 -45.36 7.53 -27.08
N THR A 669 -46.03 8.22 -28.00
CA THR A 669 -45.47 8.61 -29.30
C THR A 669 -44.18 9.43 -29.17
N GLY A 670 -44.06 10.26 -28.13
CA GLY A 670 -42.87 11.07 -27.88
C GLY A 670 -41.63 10.22 -27.57
N LEU A 671 -41.75 9.25 -26.65
CA LEU A 671 -40.65 8.32 -26.35
C LEU A 671 -40.32 7.41 -27.54
N TYR A 672 -41.33 6.96 -28.29
CA TYR A 672 -41.13 6.23 -29.54
C TYR A 672 -40.21 6.99 -30.52
N ILE A 673 -40.47 8.28 -30.75
CA ILE A 673 -39.67 9.10 -31.67
C ILE A 673 -38.22 9.20 -31.18
N VAL A 674 -38.02 9.44 -29.87
CA VAL A 674 -36.69 9.57 -29.26
C VAL A 674 -35.88 8.28 -29.40
N ASP A 675 -36.45 7.14 -29.01
CA ASP A 675 -35.73 5.86 -29.04
C ASP A 675 -35.46 5.38 -30.47
N ASP A 676 -36.43 5.50 -31.38
CA ASP A 676 -36.27 5.09 -32.78
C ASP A 676 -35.22 5.95 -33.50
N LYS A 677 -35.20 7.26 -33.21
CA LYS A 677 -34.15 8.18 -33.70
C LYS A 677 -32.79 7.79 -33.15
N ARG A 678 -32.68 7.56 -31.84
CA ARG A 678 -31.40 7.23 -31.20
C ARG A 678 -30.82 5.89 -31.69
N ILE A 679 -31.66 4.89 -31.93
CA ILE A 679 -31.25 3.63 -32.57
C ILE A 679 -30.66 3.90 -33.96
N GLY A 680 -31.33 4.73 -34.76
CA GLY A 680 -30.85 5.14 -36.09
C GLY A 680 -29.50 5.85 -36.05
N GLU A 681 -29.34 6.82 -35.16
CA GLU A 681 -28.09 7.57 -34.96
C GLU A 681 -26.91 6.65 -34.66
N ILE A 682 -27.07 5.69 -33.73
CA ILE A 682 -25.98 4.79 -33.35
C ILE A 682 -25.69 3.76 -34.45
N ILE A 683 -26.73 3.19 -35.09
CA ILE A 683 -26.53 2.25 -36.21
C ILE A 683 -25.86 2.93 -37.40
N ASN A 684 -26.11 4.22 -37.61
CA ASN A 684 -25.42 4.99 -38.63
C ASN A 684 -23.90 5.06 -38.41
N LEU A 685 -23.41 4.86 -37.19
CA LEU A 685 -21.97 4.82 -36.90
C LEU A 685 -21.33 3.46 -37.18
N LEU A 686 -22.10 2.39 -37.43
CA LEU A 686 -21.61 1.02 -37.62
C LEU A 686 -21.14 0.72 -39.05
N ASN A 687 -20.24 -0.27 -39.21
CA ASN A 687 -19.60 -0.59 -40.48
C ASN A 687 -20.41 -1.57 -41.35
N GLY A 688 -21.66 -1.25 -41.69
CA GLY A 688 -22.48 -1.98 -42.68
C GLY A 688 -22.83 -3.46 -42.36
N THR A 689 -22.13 -4.08 -41.40
CA THR A 689 -22.18 -5.48 -40.98
C THR A 689 -21.93 -5.54 -39.47
N PHE A 690 -22.35 -6.60 -38.79
CA PHE A 690 -21.99 -6.83 -37.38
C PHE A 690 -20.74 -7.73 -37.26
N PRO A 691 -19.80 -7.43 -36.36
CA PRO A 691 -18.63 -8.29 -36.11
C PRO A 691 -19.01 -9.73 -35.76
N GLN A 692 -18.28 -10.70 -36.31
CA GLN A 692 -18.53 -12.12 -36.03
C GLN A 692 -18.16 -12.50 -34.59
N MET A 693 -16.96 -12.09 -34.16
CA MET A 693 -16.40 -12.31 -32.84
C MET A 693 -15.66 -11.06 -32.39
N MET A 694 -15.73 -10.74 -31.09
CA MET A 694 -14.95 -9.65 -30.48
C MET A 694 -13.83 -10.22 -29.61
N ASN A 695 -12.63 -9.68 -29.76
CA ASN A 695 -11.51 -9.94 -28.85
C ASN A 695 -11.74 -9.24 -27.48
N PHE A 696 -10.85 -9.44 -26.50
CA PHE A 696 -11.05 -8.87 -25.16
C PHE A 696 -11.03 -7.33 -25.13
N GLU A 697 -10.20 -6.69 -25.96
CA GLU A 697 -10.15 -5.23 -26.06
C GLU A 697 -11.47 -4.66 -26.60
N GLN A 698 -11.99 -5.27 -27.67
CA GLN A 698 -13.29 -4.95 -28.25
C GLN A 698 -14.44 -5.22 -27.28
N GLN A 699 -14.40 -6.34 -26.54
CA GLN A 699 -15.34 -6.62 -25.44
C GLN A 699 -15.30 -5.53 -24.37
N GLY A 700 -14.10 -5.02 -24.05
CA GLY A 700 -13.91 -3.90 -23.14
C GLY A 700 -14.61 -2.63 -23.62
N SER A 701 -14.38 -2.24 -24.87
CA SER A 701 -15.06 -1.10 -25.48
C SER A 701 -16.57 -1.22 -25.48
N PHE A 702 -17.08 -2.42 -25.78
CA PHE A 702 -18.52 -2.70 -25.69
C PHE A 702 -19.06 -2.44 -24.29
N VAL A 703 -18.37 -2.92 -23.25
CA VAL A 703 -18.79 -2.73 -21.86
C VAL A 703 -18.77 -1.25 -21.45
N ILE A 704 -17.72 -0.51 -21.83
CA ILE A 704 -17.59 0.92 -21.53
C ILE A 704 -18.72 1.71 -22.21
N GLY A 705 -18.92 1.50 -23.51
CA GLY A 705 -19.97 2.18 -24.28
C GLY A 705 -21.38 1.88 -23.77
N TYR A 706 -21.62 0.64 -23.32
CA TYR A 706 -22.88 0.29 -22.66
C TYR A 706 -23.11 1.11 -21.39
N TYR A 707 -22.15 1.14 -20.46
CA TYR A 707 -22.35 1.82 -19.17
C TYR A 707 -22.41 3.35 -19.31
N GLN A 708 -21.58 3.95 -20.17
CA GLN A 708 -21.61 5.40 -20.43
C GLN A 708 -22.95 5.84 -21.05
N GLN A 709 -23.45 5.11 -22.08
CA GLN A 709 -24.75 5.41 -22.68
C GLN A 709 -25.88 5.20 -21.67
N ARG A 710 -25.79 4.14 -20.87
CA ARG A 710 -26.77 3.85 -19.82
C ARG A 710 -26.87 5.01 -18.85
N ARG A 711 -25.75 5.52 -18.35
CA ARG A 711 -25.75 6.64 -17.40
C ARG A 711 -26.40 7.90 -17.97
N LYS A 712 -26.16 8.23 -19.25
CA LYS A 712 -26.85 9.34 -19.93
C LYS A 712 -28.37 9.14 -19.99
N LEU A 713 -28.83 7.92 -20.30
CA LEU A 713 -30.27 7.60 -20.37
C LEU A 713 -30.99 7.67 -19.02
N PHE A 714 -30.27 7.42 -17.91
CA PHE A 714 -30.84 7.41 -16.55
C PHE A 714 -30.56 8.69 -15.75
N ALA A 715 -29.86 9.67 -16.31
CA ALA A 715 -29.71 10.99 -15.70
C ALA A 715 -31.02 11.79 -15.82
N LYS A 716 -31.47 12.47 -14.75
CA LYS A 716 -32.60 13.41 -14.84
C LYS A 716 -32.26 14.50 -15.86
N LYS A 717 -33.17 14.77 -16.80
CA LYS A 717 -33.02 15.73 -17.91
C LYS A 717 -32.30 17.01 -17.45
N ALA A 718 -31.05 17.17 -17.86
CA ALA A 718 -30.46 18.48 -18.04
C ALA A 718 -30.85 18.92 -19.47
N GLU A 719 -31.61 20.00 -19.56
CA GLU A 719 -31.86 20.70 -20.80
C GLU A 719 -30.53 21.22 -21.35
N ASN A 720 -30.07 20.61 -22.45
CA ASN A 720 -29.33 21.22 -23.56
C ASN A 720 -28.77 20.08 -24.43
N GLU A 721 -29.53 19.68 -25.44
CA GLU A 721 -28.98 18.91 -26.55
C GLU A 721 -28.40 19.90 -27.57
N ASP A 722 -27.08 20.00 -27.63
CA ASP A 722 -26.40 20.59 -28.77
C ASP A 722 -26.66 19.72 -30.00
N LYS A 723 -27.48 20.25 -30.91
CA LYS A 723 -27.83 19.62 -32.19
C LYS A 723 -26.68 19.79 -33.19
N ALA A 724 -25.60 19.04 -33.03
CA ALA A 724 -24.58 18.92 -34.07
C ALA A 724 -25.04 17.96 -35.19
N SER A 725 -24.79 18.35 -36.44
CA SER A 725 -25.08 17.60 -37.66
C SER A 725 -24.29 16.29 -37.71
N LEU A 726 -24.95 15.13 -37.56
CA LEU A 726 -24.37 13.82 -37.85
C LEU A 726 -24.07 13.72 -39.35
N LEU A 727 -22.87 13.26 -39.72
CA LEU A 727 -22.54 12.87 -41.09
C LEU A 727 -23.09 11.45 -41.34
N ALA A 728 -24.08 11.30 -42.24
CA ALA A 728 -24.56 9.99 -42.69
C ALA A 728 -23.42 9.11 -43.25
N ARG A 729 -23.25 7.90 -42.72
CA ARG A 729 -22.36 6.87 -43.28
C ARG A 729 -23.14 5.88 -44.15
N LEU A 730 -24.10 6.37 -44.93
CA LEU A 730 -24.76 5.50 -45.90
C LEU A 730 -23.72 5.07 -46.95
N ASN A 731 -23.40 3.77 -46.99
CA ASN A 731 -22.54 3.26 -48.04
C ASN A 731 -23.35 3.06 -49.33
N GLU A 732 -23.40 4.11 -50.15
CA GLU A 732 -24.06 4.07 -51.45
C GLU A 732 -23.39 3.14 -52.45
N SER A 733 -22.15 2.72 -52.21
CA SER A 733 -21.41 1.78 -53.06
C SER A 733 -21.49 0.33 -52.59
N ALA A 734 -22.19 0.05 -51.49
CA ALA A 734 -22.27 -1.30 -50.91
C ALA A 734 -22.76 -2.34 -51.91
N ILE A 735 -22.00 -3.42 -52.06
CA ILE A 735 -22.27 -4.55 -52.96
C ILE A 735 -23.19 -5.59 -52.30
N SER A 736 -23.27 -5.61 -50.96
CA SER A 736 -24.10 -6.56 -50.21
C SER A 736 -25.58 -6.42 -50.61
N LYS A 737 -26.14 -7.50 -51.14
CA LYS A 737 -27.55 -7.55 -51.54
C LYS A 737 -28.51 -7.50 -50.34
N PRO A 738 -28.25 -8.17 -49.20
CA PRO A 738 -29.02 -7.97 -47.97
C PRO A 738 -29.04 -6.50 -47.50
N TYR A 739 -27.90 -5.81 -47.51
CA TYR A 739 -27.82 -4.39 -47.16
C TYR A 739 -28.67 -3.52 -48.10
N VAL A 740 -28.58 -3.76 -49.42
CA VAL A 740 -29.40 -3.07 -50.43
C VAL A 740 -30.90 -3.35 -50.25
N LEU A 741 -31.30 -4.57 -49.88
CA LEU A 741 -32.68 -4.89 -49.52
C LEU A 741 -33.14 -4.05 -48.33
N GLY A 742 -32.32 -3.92 -47.29
CA GLY A 742 -32.59 -3.05 -46.14
C GLY A 742 -32.84 -1.60 -46.54
N ARG A 743 -31.97 -1.03 -47.38
CA ARG A 743 -32.12 0.32 -47.92
C ARG A 743 -33.44 0.47 -48.68
N LEU A 744 -33.75 -0.49 -49.55
CA LEU A 744 -35.01 -0.50 -50.30
C LEU A 744 -36.21 -0.52 -49.36
N PHE A 745 -36.20 -1.36 -48.31
CA PHE A 745 -37.27 -1.40 -47.32
C PHE A 745 -37.53 -0.03 -46.67
N SER A 746 -36.45 0.69 -46.31
CA SER A 746 -36.56 2.02 -45.71
C SER A 746 -37.28 3.00 -46.63
N ILE A 747 -36.96 3.00 -47.93
CA ILE A 747 -37.62 3.86 -48.91
C ILE A 747 -39.09 3.48 -49.10
N LEU A 748 -39.40 2.17 -49.13
CA LEU A 748 -40.79 1.71 -49.27
C LEU A 748 -41.65 2.14 -48.07
N GLU A 749 -41.10 2.17 -46.86
CA GLU A 749 -41.79 2.71 -45.68
C GLU A 749 -41.98 4.23 -45.79
N VAL A 750 -40.95 4.99 -46.16
CA VAL A 750 -41.04 6.45 -46.29
C VAL A 750 -42.07 6.84 -47.35
N VAL A 751 -42.09 6.15 -48.49
CA VAL A 751 -43.10 6.35 -49.54
C VAL A 751 -44.52 6.11 -49.02
N GLN A 752 -44.71 5.10 -48.17
CA GLN A 752 -46.01 4.88 -47.53
C GLN A 752 -46.39 6.05 -46.62
N GLN A 753 -45.46 6.49 -45.77
CA GLN A 753 -45.67 7.59 -44.82
C GLN A 753 -45.97 8.91 -45.54
N ASP A 754 -45.14 9.31 -46.50
CA ASP A 754 -45.31 10.56 -47.26
C ASP A 754 -46.62 10.56 -48.09
N SER A 755 -47.12 9.39 -48.48
CA SER A 755 -48.39 9.27 -49.22
C SER A 755 -49.64 9.38 -48.33
N ALA A 756 -49.52 9.21 -47.02
CA ALA A 756 -50.66 9.18 -46.09
C ALA A 756 -51.29 10.58 -45.91
N ASP A 757 -52.61 10.65 -45.71
CA ASP A 757 -53.33 11.92 -45.45
C ASP A 757 -53.30 12.29 -43.96
N GLU A 758 -53.20 11.29 -43.09
CA GLU A 758 -53.16 11.40 -41.63
C GLU A 758 -52.03 10.51 -41.09
N GLU A 759 -51.67 10.69 -39.81
CA GLU A 759 -50.68 9.85 -39.15
C GLU A 759 -51.08 8.37 -39.18
N LEU A 760 -50.14 7.52 -39.59
CA LEU A 760 -50.40 6.09 -39.76
C LEU A 760 -50.36 5.35 -38.41
N ASN A 761 -51.47 4.69 -38.06
CA ASN A 761 -51.53 3.79 -36.91
C ASN A 761 -50.62 2.55 -37.05
N THR A 762 -50.36 2.09 -38.27
CA THR A 762 -49.41 0.98 -38.55
C THR A 762 -48.68 1.21 -39.86
N THR A 763 -47.37 1.12 -39.87
CA THR A 763 -46.55 1.20 -41.09
C THR A 763 -46.19 -0.18 -41.65
N ILE A 764 -45.62 -0.21 -42.85
CA ILE A 764 -45.05 -1.41 -43.45
C ILE A 764 -43.95 -1.99 -42.55
N LYS A 765 -43.16 -1.17 -41.85
CA LYS A 765 -42.20 -1.63 -40.84
C LYS A 765 -42.90 -2.40 -39.73
N ASP A 766 -43.97 -1.86 -39.16
CA ASP A 766 -44.71 -2.49 -38.05
C ASP A 766 -45.28 -3.89 -38.40
N ARG A 767 -45.55 -4.13 -39.69
CA ARG A 767 -46.17 -5.38 -40.17
C ARG A 767 -45.17 -6.35 -40.80
N TYR A 768 -44.17 -5.83 -41.51
CA TYR A 768 -43.37 -6.61 -42.45
C TYR A 768 -41.88 -6.58 -42.17
N PHE A 769 -41.37 -5.77 -41.23
CA PHE A 769 -39.92 -5.63 -41.01
C PHE A 769 -39.24 -6.97 -40.71
N SER A 770 -39.78 -7.73 -39.74
CA SER A 770 -39.26 -9.06 -39.39
C SER A 770 -39.35 -10.04 -40.55
N ALA A 771 -40.47 -10.07 -41.26
CA ALA A 771 -40.69 -10.99 -42.38
C ALA A 771 -39.80 -10.63 -43.60
N ALA A 772 -39.56 -9.34 -43.83
CA ALA A 772 -38.69 -8.82 -44.86
C ALA A 772 -37.21 -9.07 -44.55
N ALA A 773 -36.81 -9.02 -43.27
CA ALA A 773 -35.46 -9.38 -42.85
C ALA A 773 -35.26 -10.91 -42.86
N MET A 774 -36.23 -11.73 -42.48
CA MET A 774 -36.05 -13.19 -42.43
C MET A 774 -36.24 -13.88 -43.78
N SER A 775 -37.21 -13.43 -44.58
CA SER A 775 -37.62 -14.09 -45.83
C SER A 775 -38.06 -13.09 -46.91
N PRO A 776 -37.12 -12.29 -47.47
CA PRO A 776 -37.45 -11.25 -48.45
C PRO A 776 -38.32 -11.73 -49.61
N GLY A 777 -38.06 -12.93 -50.15
CA GLY A 777 -38.78 -13.49 -51.29
C GLY A 777 -40.29 -13.68 -51.07
N LYS A 778 -40.76 -13.73 -49.82
CA LYS A 778 -42.20 -13.86 -49.50
C LYS A 778 -42.94 -12.53 -49.46
N VAL A 779 -42.23 -11.42 -49.29
CA VAL A 779 -42.84 -10.15 -48.88
C VAL A 779 -42.59 -9.04 -49.90
N TYR A 780 -41.41 -9.01 -50.54
CA TYR A 780 -41.02 -7.89 -51.41
C TYR A 780 -41.88 -7.73 -52.66
N SER A 781 -42.42 -8.81 -53.22
CA SER A 781 -43.36 -8.72 -54.36
C SER A 781 -44.61 -7.91 -53.98
N GLN A 782 -45.17 -8.18 -52.80
CA GLN A 782 -46.30 -7.44 -52.25
C GLN A 782 -45.92 -5.99 -51.92
N LEU A 783 -44.77 -5.77 -51.26
CA LEU A 783 -44.34 -4.41 -50.88
C LEU A 783 -44.08 -3.52 -52.10
N LEU A 784 -43.47 -4.06 -53.16
CA LEU A 784 -43.26 -3.33 -54.40
C LEU A 784 -44.59 -3.00 -55.10
N MET A 785 -45.56 -3.92 -55.09
CA MET A 785 -46.91 -3.63 -55.60
C MET A 785 -47.60 -2.52 -54.79
N LEU A 786 -47.55 -2.58 -53.46
CA LEU A 786 -48.09 -1.53 -52.59
C LEU A 786 -47.40 -0.18 -52.83
N SER A 787 -46.09 -0.18 -53.02
CA SER A 787 -45.34 1.05 -53.28
C SER A 787 -45.77 1.76 -54.56
N LYS A 788 -46.15 1.03 -55.62
CA LYS A 788 -46.71 1.64 -56.85
C LYS A 788 -48.02 2.37 -56.57
N TYR A 789 -48.86 1.83 -55.69
CA TYR A 789 -50.09 2.50 -55.25
C TYR A 789 -49.77 3.77 -54.44
N HIS A 790 -48.86 3.68 -53.47
CA HIS A 790 -48.44 4.83 -52.66
C HIS A 790 -47.76 5.92 -53.50
N LEU A 791 -46.91 5.57 -54.46
CA LEU A 791 -46.29 6.52 -55.39
C LEU A 791 -47.32 7.22 -56.26
N ARG A 792 -48.38 6.53 -56.74
CA ARG A 792 -49.47 7.18 -57.49
C ARG A 792 -50.23 8.18 -56.61
N LYS A 793 -50.46 7.85 -55.34
CA LYS A 793 -51.10 8.76 -54.38
C LYS A 793 -50.19 9.95 -54.07
N LEU A 794 -48.90 9.70 -53.81
CA LEU A 794 -47.89 10.73 -53.59
C LEU A 794 -47.71 11.63 -54.81
N ASN A 795 -47.80 11.09 -56.03
CA ASN A 795 -47.69 11.84 -57.28
C ASN A 795 -48.73 12.96 -57.39
N ARG A 796 -49.93 12.73 -56.84
CA ARG A 796 -51.01 13.72 -56.79
C ARG A 796 -50.78 14.80 -55.73
N LYS A 797 -49.97 14.51 -54.70
CA LYS A 797 -49.70 15.40 -53.57
C LYS A 797 -48.39 16.19 -53.74
N ASN A 798 -47.34 15.50 -54.14
CA ASN A 798 -45.99 16.00 -54.32
C ASN A 798 -45.32 15.23 -55.45
N TYR A 799 -45.41 15.78 -56.66
CA TYR A 799 -44.86 15.20 -57.89
C TYR A 799 -43.34 14.99 -57.80
N GLY A 800 -42.60 15.99 -57.27
CA GLY A 800 -41.15 15.93 -57.14
C GLY A 800 -40.68 14.81 -56.21
N ALA A 801 -41.31 14.67 -55.05
CA ALA A 801 -41.02 13.56 -54.13
C ALA A 801 -41.36 12.20 -54.75
N SER A 802 -42.45 12.10 -55.51
CA SER A 802 -42.85 10.86 -56.20
C SER A 802 -41.82 10.41 -57.24
N ILE A 803 -41.30 11.32 -58.05
CA ILE A 803 -40.21 11.02 -59.01
C ILE A 803 -38.95 10.58 -58.27
N TYR A 804 -38.51 11.37 -57.28
CA TYR A 804 -37.28 11.08 -56.54
C TYR A 804 -37.30 9.69 -55.91
N TRP A 805 -38.40 9.32 -55.25
CA TRP A 805 -38.53 7.99 -54.66
C TRP A 805 -38.65 6.88 -55.71
N SER A 806 -39.32 7.14 -56.83
CA SER A 806 -39.43 6.17 -57.94
C SER A 806 -38.07 5.86 -58.54
N GLU A 807 -37.25 6.88 -58.81
CA GLU A 807 -35.88 6.71 -59.32
C GLU A 807 -35.00 5.94 -58.34
N LEU A 808 -35.08 6.25 -57.04
CA LEU A 808 -34.27 5.58 -56.02
C LEU A 808 -34.68 4.10 -55.85
N ILE A 809 -35.99 3.79 -55.92
CA ILE A 809 -36.49 2.41 -55.95
C ILE A 809 -35.95 1.67 -57.19
N GLU A 810 -35.99 2.30 -58.36
CA GLU A 810 -35.46 1.72 -59.60
C GLU A 810 -33.95 1.44 -59.51
N GLN A 811 -33.17 2.39 -58.99
CA GLN A 811 -31.73 2.24 -58.79
C GLN A 811 -31.39 1.06 -57.86
N LEU A 812 -32.07 0.96 -56.71
CA LEU A 812 -31.82 -0.13 -55.76
C LEU A 812 -32.30 -1.48 -56.29
N THR A 813 -33.45 -1.54 -56.97
CA THR A 813 -33.95 -2.79 -57.58
C THR A 813 -33.05 -3.28 -58.71
N LYS A 814 -32.48 -2.39 -59.52
CA LYS A 814 -31.45 -2.74 -60.52
C LYS A 814 -30.22 -3.37 -59.85
N ARG A 815 -29.74 -2.79 -58.74
CA ARG A 815 -28.58 -3.32 -57.98
C ARG A 815 -28.85 -4.69 -57.36
N LEU A 816 -30.10 -5.00 -57.03
CA LEU A 816 -30.47 -6.34 -56.55
C LEU A 816 -30.43 -7.38 -57.66
N ALA A 817 -30.57 -7.00 -58.93
CA ALA A 817 -30.59 -7.90 -60.09
C ALA A 817 -31.52 -9.12 -59.89
N GLY A 818 -32.72 -8.88 -59.35
CA GLY A 818 -33.70 -9.94 -59.06
C GLY A 818 -33.43 -10.77 -57.80
N PHE A 819 -32.45 -10.39 -56.97
CA PHE A 819 -32.14 -11.09 -55.72
C PHE A 819 -33.19 -10.83 -54.63
N TYR A 820 -34.03 -11.84 -54.39
CA TYR A 820 -34.98 -11.89 -53.27
C TYR A 820 -34.89 -13.28 -52.61
N PRO A 821 -33.98 -13.49 -51.65
CA PRO A 821 -33.72 -14.81 -51.10
C PRO A 821 -34.94 -15.35 -50.34
N LYS A 822 -35.13 -16.68 -50.38
CA LYS A 822 -36.23 -17.36 -49.65
C LYS A 822 -36.09 -17.20 -48.14
N ILE A 823 -34.86 -17.27 -47.64
CA ILE A 823 -34.48 -17.13 -46.22
C ILE A 823 -33.13 -16.41 -46.19
N MET A 824 -32.94 -15.49 -45.25
CA MET A 824 -31.64 -14.89 -44.93
C MET A 824 -31.08 -15.48 -43.64
N ASN A 825 -29.79 -15.75 -43.59
CA ASN A 825 -29.09 -16.13 -42.36
C ASN A 825 -28.95 -14.91 -41.42
N THR A 826 -28.50 -15.13 -40.17
CA THR A 826 -28.42 -14.06 -39.15
C THR A 826 -27.49 -12.91 -39.54
N THR A 827 -26.39 -13.19 -40.24
CA THR A 827 -25.46 -12.15 -40.72
C THR A 827 -26.11 -11.30 -41.80
N GLU A 828 -26.76 -11.93 -42.78
CA GLU A 828 -27.51 -11.26 -43.85
C GLU A 828 -28.69 -10.44 -43.30
N GLN A 829 -29.40 -10.96 -42.29
CA GLN A 829 -30.43 -10.21 -41.55
C GLN A 829 -29.85 -8.96 -40.88
N GLY A 830 -28.63 -9.05 -40.32
CA GLY A 830 -27.94 -7.92 -39.74
C GLY A 830 -27.58 -6.83 -40.75
N GLU A 831 -27.01 -7.23 -41.89
CA GLU A 831 -26.71 -6.33 -43.01
C GLU A 831 -27.95 -5.58 -43.51
N PHE A 832 -29.07 -6.30 -43.64
CA PHE A 832 -30.37 -5.72 -43.96
C PHE A 832 -30.77 -4.63 -42.96
N MET A 833 -30.68 -4.91 -41.66
CA MET A 833 -31.09 -3.95 -40.63
C MET A 833 -30.19 -2.70 -40.63
N ILE A 834 -28.88 -2.88 -40.78
CA ILE A 834 -27.93 -1.75 -40.84
C ILE A 834 -28.24 -0.89 -42.07
N GLY A 835 -28.45 -1.51 -43.24
CA GLY A 835 -28.80 -0.80 -44.47
C GLY A 835 -30.13 -0.04 -44.37
N TYR A 836 -31.13 -0.63 -43.70
CA TYR A 836 -32.40 0.05 -43.41
C TYR A 836 -32.21 1.31 -42.56
N TYR A 837 -31.53 1.20 -41.41
CA TYR A 837 -31.38 2.33 -40.49
C TYR A 837 -30.46 3.43 -41.05
N GLN A 838 -29.38 3.07 -41.75
CA GLN A 838 -28.51 4.04 -42.42
C GLN A 838 -29.23 4.80 -43.53
N GLN A 839 -30.05 4.10 -44.34
CA GLN A 839 -30.84 4.76 -45.38
C GLN A 839 -31.87 5.71 -44.77
N ARG A 840 -32.52 5.30 -43.68
CA ARG A 840 -33.51 6.10 -42.97
C ARG A 840 -32.90 7.37 -42.36
N GLN A 841 -31.73 7.27 -41.75
CA GLN A 841 -31.02 8.42 -41.19
C GLN A 841 -30.70 9.47 -42.27
N LYS A 842 -30.19 9.03 -43.42
CA LYS A 842 -29.93 9.93 -44.56
C LYS A 842 -31.19 10.65 -45.05
N ILE A 843 -32.35 9.98 -44.99
CA ILE A 843 -33.63 10.58 -45.39
C ILE A 843 -34.04 11.67 -44.39
N PHE A 844 -33.84 11.46 -43.10
CA PHE A 844 -34.12 12.47 -42.07
C PHE A 844 -33.24 13.72 -42.23
N GLU A 845 -31.94 13.56 -42.51
CA GLU A 845 -31.03 14.68 -42.75
C GLU A 845 -31.50 15.55 -43.93
N LYS A 846 -31.85 14.93 -45.07
CA LYS A 846 -32.38 15.65 -46.23
C LYS A 846 -33.67 16.44 -45.94
N LYS A 847 -34.58 15.89 -45.12
CA LYS A 847 -35.83 16.59 -44.75
C LYS A 847 -35.54 17.81 -43.87
N LYS A 848 -34.53 17.72 -42.99
CA LYS A 848 -34.10 18.83 -42.15
C LYS A 848 -33.47 19.97 -42.97
N ASP A 849 -32.62 19.64 -43.94
CA ASP A 849 -32.01 20.65 -44.82
C ASP A 849 -33.07 21.41 -45.62
N SER A 850 -34.13 20.73 -46.08
CA SER A 850 -35.27 21.39 -46.75
C SER A 850 -36.17 22.24 -45.83
N GLU A 851 -36.22 21.98 -44.52
CA GLU A 851 -36.96 22.80 -43.55
C GLU A 851 -36.18 24.05 -43.14
N ILE A 852 -34.84 24.01 -43.15
CA ILE A 852 -33.97 25.14 -42.81
C ILE A 852 -33.90 26.15 -43.98
N GLU A 853 -33.86 25.67 -45.23
CA GLU A 853 -33.88 26.54 -46.42
C GLU A 853 -35.24 27.24 -46.64
N GLY A 854 -36.35 26.70 -46.10
CA GLY A 854 -37.69 27.30 -46.19
C GLY A 854 -38.01 28.38 -45.15
N GLY A 855 -37.09 28.68 -44.21
CA GLY A 855 -37.30 29.60 -43.08
C GLY A 855 -36.76 31.03 -43.28
N THR A 856 -36.43 31.43 -44.50
CA THR A 856 -35.90 32.78 -44.82
C THR A 856 -36.62 33.45 -45.98
N GLU A 857 -37.94 33.27 -46.08
CA GLU A 857 -38.82 34.16 -46.84
C GLU A 857 -40.15 34.34 -46.08
N GLU A 858 -40.17 35.25 -45.10
CA GLU A 858 -41.32 36.11 -44.79
C GLU A 858 -40.84 37.56 -44.63
#